data_AF-A0A3N7HSA7-F1
#
_entry.id   AF-A0A3N7HSA7-F1
#
_cell.length_a   1.000
_cell.length_b   1.000
_cell.length_c   1.000
_cell.angle_alpha   90.00
_cell.angle_beta   90.00
_cell.angle_gamma   90.00
#
_symmetry.space_group_name_H-M   'P 1'
#
loop_
_entity.id
_entity.type
_entity.pdbx_description
1 polymer ?
#
loop_
_entity_poly.entity_id
_entity_poly.type
_entity_poly.pdbx_seq_one_letter_code
_entity_poly.pdbx_strand_id
1 'polypeptide(L)'
;MSGSALMALGTRALFANYAALQATGNNISNANTKGYSKQSVELESAGGQFTGAGFFGKGVNVTTVSRAHDEYLTREATTSASIAAADSTRADQLKQLETVFATGESGVGYAAGQFLNSFVDVANRPQDLAARQVALGQAENVAARFRAAGEQMDSLQANVTSEVGAAVKQINTLSARIADLNGQISLAQGSGHTPNDLLDQRDRLVSDLGQIVQVTTIPATDGSVSIFIGGGQRLVLGGEVTKMAALSDTFDPSKIRVGLVDSGGTHEIPSSLLTGGSIAGMLRFQDNDLVAARNQLGQMAAALAGKVNDQQALGLDLGTPAATGAAIFTTGTPIVMANNNNAVDAAGNPVASYVNASGTRVPSVSYTITDASQLRASNYTVQPDPATAGNYLVTRDSDGVQVSVASGGVVDGFQLNVVAPLPAAGDRFQLQPVASAALNMRRVLTDPKGIAAASPVTAGLGANNTGTATVASLKAVSPSINPNLTATVTFTSGTGNYDWELRDATTGVLSSSGSAVWTAGSSINLNGFQLDLNGVPQTGDTVVVQKTAYPATDNGNARALTDLRDVKLVGRSGASGGVTVTDAYANAMTDIGVRVQSSQISADMSASVAQDAQSALSEKTGVNLDEEAARLIQFQQSYQAAAKMLQVAQSIFDTLLKVGGVT
;
A
#
# COMPACT_ATOMS: atom_id res chain seq x y z
N MET A 1 26.43 -78.27 -15.36
CA MET A 1 25.49 -77.20 -14.92
C MET A 1 26.18 -75.90 -14.46
N SER A 2 27.52 -75.78 -14.45
CA SER A 2 28.21 -74.55 -13.99
C SER A 2 28.24 -73.39 -15.00
N GLY A 3 28.29 -73.68 -16.31
CA GLY A 3 28.37 -72.64 -17.36
C GLY A 3 27.12 -71.75 -17.47
N SER A 4 25.92 -72.29 -17.20
CA SER A 4 24.67 -71.51 -17.27
C SER A 4 24.54 -70.50 -16.12
N ALA A 5 25.08 -70.82 -14.93
CA ALA A 5 25.07 -69.93 -13.78
C ALA A 5 26.02 -68.73 -13.97
N LEU A 6 27.20 -68.95 -14.54
CA LEU A 6 28.17 -67.89 -14.88
C LEU A 6 27.65 -66.97 -16.00
N MET A 7 27.00 -67.52 -17.03
CA MET A 7 26.33 -66.75 -18.08
C MET A 7 25.19 -65.89 -17.51
N ALA A 8 24.34 -66.46 -16.64
CA ALA A 8 23.23 -65.74 -16.01
C ALA A 8 23.73 -64.62 -15.07
N LEU A 9 24.84 -64.85 -14.36
CA LEU A 9 25.49 -63.85 -13.52
C LEU A 9 26.08 -62.71 -14.36
N GLY A 10 26.83 -63.06 -15.42
CA GLY A 10 27.46 -62.09 -16.33
C GLY A 10 26.43 -61.22 -17.07
N THR A 11 25.32 -61.81 -17.53
CA THR A 11 24.24 -61.07 -18.22
C THR A 11 23.55 -60.08 -17.28
N ARG A 12 23.19 -60.51 -16.06
CA ARG A 12 22.59 -59.63 -15.05
C ARG A 12 23.52 -58.49 -14.63
N ALA A 13 24.79 -58.78 -14.40
CA ALA A 13 25.79 -57.76 -14.10
C ALA A 13 25.96 -56.77 -15.26
N LEU A 14 25.91 -57.25 -16.51
CA LEU A 14 25.99 -56.40 -17.70
C LEU A 14 24.78 -55.46 -17.80
N PHE A 15 23.55 -55.98 -17.62
CA PHE A 15 22.33 -55.17 -17.62
C PHE A 15 22.30 -54.13 -16.49
N ALA A 16 22.69 -54.51 -15.27
CA ALA A 16 22.73 -53.59 -14.14
C ALA A 16 23.70 -52.43 -14.37
N ASN A 17 24.92 -52.72 -14.86
CA ASN A 17 25.90 -51.67 -15.18
C ASN A 17 25.47 -50.82 -16.38
N TYR A 18 24.78 -51.39 -17.37
CA TYR A 18 24.23 -50.62 -18.50
C TYR A 18 23.16 -49.63 -18.03
N ALA A 19 22.22 -50.07 -17.19
CA ALA A 19 21.22 -49.19 -16.60
C ALA A 19 21.86 -48.06 -15.77
N ALA A 20 22.90 -48.39 -14.99
CA ALA A 20 23.65 -47.39 -14.23
C ALA A 20 24.37 -46.37 -15.13
N LEU A 21 24.95 -46.81 -16.25
CA LEU A 21 25.55 -45.92 -17.25
C LEU A 21 24.51 -44.99 -17.89
N GLN A 22 23.32 -45.49 -18.20
CA GLN A 22 22.24 -44.67 -18.74
C GLN A 22 21.78 -43.61 -17.73
N ALA A 23 21.55 -43.98 -16.47
CA ALA A 23 21.14 -43.04 -15.42
C ALA A 23 22.20 -41.95 -15.17
N THR A 24 23.47 -42.34 -15.06
CA THR A 24 24.58 -41.39 -14.90
C THR A 24 24.76 -40.49 -16.13
N GLY A 25 24.61 -41.04 -17.34
CA GLY A 25 24.62 -40.25 -18.58
C GLY A 25 23.46 -39.24 -18.63
N ASN A 26 22.28 -39.63 -18.16
CA ASN A 26 21.12 -38.75 -18.05
C ASN A 26 21.36 -37.62 -17.02
N ASN A 27 21.95 -37.95 -15.86
CA ASN A 27 22.32 -36.98 -14.84
C ASN A 27 23.32 -35.95 -15.37
N ILE A 28 24.40 -36.38 -16.02
CA ILE A 28 25.41 -35.47 -16.58
C ILE A 28 24.78 -34.56 -17.64
N SER A 29 23.92 -35.10 -18.50
CA SER A 29 23.26 -34.33 -19.56
C SER A 29 22.30 -33.28 -19.01
N ASN A 30 21.65 -33.56 -17.87
CA ASN A 30 20.67 -32.69 -17.24
C ASN A 30 21.19 -31.93 -16.01
N ALA A 31 22.50 -31.97 -15.74
CA ALA A 31 23.07 -31.35 -14.54
C ALA A 31 22.80 -29.84 -14.44
N ASN A 32 22.65 -29.16 -15.58
CA ASN A 32 22.34 -27.72 -15.66
C ASN A 32 20.84 -27.43 -15.89
N THR A 33 19.98 -28.46 -15.92
CA THR A 33 18.54 -28.28 -16.10
C THR A 33 17.89 -27.89 -14.77
N LYS A 34 17.29 -26.69 -14.69
CA LYS A 34 16.60 -26.22 -13.47
C LYS A 34 15.51 -27.22 -13.04
N GLY A 35 15.59 -27.66 -11.79
CA GLY A 35 14.62 -28.58 -11.18
C GLY A 35 14.87 -30.06 -11.45
N TYR A 36 15.95 -30.42 -12.13
CA TYR A 36 16.31 -31.83 -12.34
C TYR A 36 16.86 -32.46 -11.05
N SER A 37 16.32 -33.62 -10.68
CA SER A 37 16.77 -34.40 -9.53
C SER A 37 17.73 -35.52 -9.97
N LYS A 38 18.84 -35.70 -9.25
CA LYS A 38 19.79 -36.79 -9.50
C LYS A 38 19.09 -38.15 -9.44
N GLN A 39 19.22 -38.95 -10.49
CA GLN A 39 18.62 -40.28 -10.59
C GLN A 39 19.64 -41.36 -10.19
N SER A 40 19.20 -42.40 -9.48
CA SER A 40 20.03 -43.55 -9.08
C SER A 40 19.30 -44.86 -9.36
N VAL A 41 20.05 -45.86 -9.81
CA VAL A 41 19.51 -47.20 -10.10
C VAL A 41 19.50 -48.02 -8.81
N GLU A 42 18.32 -48.51 -8.43
CA GLU A 42 18.16 -49.38 -7.27
C GLU A 42 18.39 -50.84 -7.68
N LEU A 43 19.30 -51.51 -6.97
CA LEU A 43 19.71 -52.88 -7.26
C LEU A 43 19.36 -53.79 -6.09
N GLU A 44 18.68 -54.90 -6.36
CA GLU A 44 18.37 -55.93 -5.37
C GLU A 44 19.13 -57.23 -5.68
N SER A 45 19.56 -57.97 -4.67
CA SER A 45 20.17 -59.29 -4.88
C SER A 45 19.14 -60.25 -5.50
N ALA A 46 19.52 -60.93 -6.59
CA ALA A 46 18.66 -61.91 -7.27
C ALA A 46 18.49 -63.24 -6.46
N GLY A 47 18.86 -63.24 -5.18
CA GLY A 47 18.82 -64.39 -4.27
C GLY A 47 19.97 -65.39 -4.48
N GLY A 48 20.02 -66.40 -3.62
CA GLY A 48 20.96 -67.52 -3.71
C GLY A 48 20.34 -68.74 -4.39
N GLN A 49 21.13 -69.53 -5.11
CA GLN A 49 20.80 -70.89 -5.49
C GLN A 49 21.34 -71.85 -4.44
N PHE A 50 20.46 -72.61 -3.79
CA PHE A 50 20.89 -73.70 -2.92
C PHE A 50 21.51 -74.81 -3.77
N THR A 51 22.71 -75.20 -3.40
CA THR A 51 23.40 -76.40 -3.91
C THR A 51 23.76 -77.26 -2.72
N GLY A 52 24.06 -78.55 -2.93
CA GLY A 52 24.53 -79.44 -1.86
C GLY A 52 25.81 -78.97 -1.15
N ALA A 53 26.47 -77.93 -1.64
CA ALA A 53 27.65 -77.28 -1.05
C ALA A 53 27.39 -75.87 -0.46
N GLY A 54 26.13 -75.40 -0.43
CA GLY A 54 25.75 -74.08 0.09
C GLY A 54 24.98 -73.20 -0.91
N PHE A 55 24.76 -71.93 -0.54
CA PHE A 55 24.07 -70.96 -1.39
C PHE A 55 25.06 -70.17 -2.25
N PHE A 56 24.92 -70.24 -3.58
CA PHE A 56 25.65 -69.39 -4.51
C PHE A 56 24.79 -68.20 -4.95
N GLY A 57 25.30 -66.98 -4.90
CA GLY A 57 24.57 -65.78 -5.32
C GLY A 57 24.25 -65.76 -6.81
N LYS A 58 23.05 -65.31 -7.18
CA LYS A 58 22.58 -65.22 -8.57
C LYS A 58 22.79 -63.84 -9.22
N GLY A 59 23.58 -62.96 -8.59
CA GLY A 59 23.83 -61.59 -9.02
C GLY A 59 22.83 -60.59 -8.46
N VAL A 60 22.60 -59.52 -9.24
CA VAL A 60 21.69 -58.42 -8.90
C VAL A 60 20.65 -58.24 -10.00
N ASN A 61 19.46 -57.75 -9.65
CA ASN A 61 18.43 -57.29 -10.56
C ASN A 61 18.27 -55.77 -10.41
N VAL A 62 17.90 -55.10 -11.50
CA VAL A 62 17.47 -53.70 -11.46
C VAL A 62 16.02 -53.67 -11.03
N THR A 63 15.73 -53.05 -9.88
CA THR A 63 14.36 -52.96 -9.34
C THR A 63 13.66 -51.73 -9.90
N THR A 64 14.30 -50.56 -9.83
CA THR A 64 13.75 -49.29 -10.33
C THR A 64 14.84 -48.23 -10.49
N VAL A 65 14.49 -47.07 -11.03
CA VAL A 65 15.30 -45.86 -10.98
C VAL A 65 14.59 -44.86 -10.06
N SER A 66 15.24 -44.45 -8.98
CA SER A 66 14.73 -43.47 -8.03
C SER A 66 15.39 -42.10 -8.25
N ARG A 67 14.67 -41.03 -7.94
CA ARG A 67 15.24 -39.68 -7.88
C ARG A 67 15.67 -39.34 -6.46
N ALA A 68 16.74 -38.56 -6.31
CA ALA A 68 17.13 -37.93 -5.07
C ALA A 68 16.11 -36.84 -4.73
N HIS A 69 15.40 -37.00 -3.61
CA HIS A 69 14.36 -36.07 -3.20
C HIS A 69 14.36 -35.90 -1.69
N ASP A 70 14.12 -34.68 -1.24
CA ASP A 70 13.94 -34.34 0.17
C ASP A 70 12.72 -33.41 0.29
N GLU A 71 11.64 -33.93 0.85
CA GLU A 71 10.36 -33.21 0.95
C GLU A 71 10.48 -31.99 1.88
N TYR A 72 11.26 -32.11 2.95
CA TYR A 72 11.45 -31.03 3.92
C TYR A 72 12.21 -29.86 3.28
N LEU A 73 13.35 -30.14 2.65
CA LEU A 73 14.13 -29.10 1.95
C LEU A 73 13.37 -28.49 0.78
N THR A 74 12.56 -29.29 0.07
CA THR A 74 11.71 -28.77 -1.03
C THR A 74 10.66 -27.80 -0.49
N ARG A 75 10.00 -28.12 0.63
CA ARG A 75 9.02 -27.25 1.28
C ARG A 75 9.67 -25.98 1.81
N GLU A 76 10.83 -26.09 2.43
CA GLU A 76 11.60 -24.97 2.97
C GLU A 76 12.04 -24.01 1.86
N ALA A 77 12.62 -24.54 0.77
CA ALA A 77 13.03 -23.75 -0.40
C ALA A 77 11.84 -23.05 -1.07
N THR A 78 10.69 -23.74 -1.20
CA THR A 78 9.49 -23.14 -1.79
C THR A 78 8.92 -22.03 -0.92
N THR A 79 8.87 -22.24 0.41
CA THR A 79 8.32 -21.26 1.35
C THR A 79 9.19 -20.01 1.45
N SER A 80 10.50 -20.18 1.61
CA SER A 80 11.47 -19.08 1.66
C SER A 80 11.50 -18.29 0.35
N ALA A 81 11.47 -18.96 -0.81
CA ALA A 81 11.36 -18.29 -2.11
C ALA A 81 10.06 -17.49 -2.27
N SER A 82 8.95 -17.99 -1.73
CA SER A 82 7.66 -17.29 -1.73
C SER A 82 7.72 -16.00 -0.91
N ILE A 83 8.33 -16.04 0.28
CA ILE A 83 8.51 -14.85 1.13
C ILE A 83 9.43 -13.84 0.43
N ALA A 84 10.56 -14.31 -0.12
CA ALA A 84 11.49 -13.45 -0.86
C ALA A 84 10.82 -12.74 -2.05
N ALA A 85 9.96 -13.46 -2.80
CA ALA A 85 9.20 -12.88 -3.89
C ALA A 85 8.22 -11.78 -3.42
N ALA A 86 7.56 -11.97 -2.26
CA ALA A 86 6.68 -10.96 -1.69
C ALA A 86 7.44 -9.69 -1.28
N ASP A 87 8.55 -9.85 -0.56
CA ASP A 87 9.35 -8.72 -0.06
C ASP A 87 10.03 -7.95 -1.19
N SER A 88 10.58 -8.66 -2.19
CA SER A 88 11.14 -8.05 -3.39
C SER A 88 10.08 -7.26 -4.16
N THR A 89 8.91 -7.85 -4.40
CA THR A 89 7.83 -7.19 -5.14
C THR A 89 7.37 -5.92 -4.41
N ARG A 90 7.21 -5.98 -3.08
CA ARG A 90 6.85 -4.81 -2.27
C ARG A 90 7.94 -3.73 -2.31
N ALA A 91 9.21 -4.11 -2.23
CA ALA A 91 10.33 -3.16 -2.30
C ALA A 91 10.35 -2.42 -3.64
N ASP A 92 10.11 -3.12 -4.75
CA ASP A 92 10.08 -2.52 -6.08
C ASP A 92 8.90 -1.54 -6.25
N GLN A 93 7.72 -1.89 -5.73
CA GLN A 93 6.56 -0.98 -5.74
C GLN A 93 6.79 0.25 -4.85
N LEU A 94 7.43 0.09 -3.68
CA LEU A 94 7.80 1.21 -2.80
C LEU A 94 8.82 2.16 -3.45
N LYS A 95 9.80 1.64 -4.19
CA LYS A 95 10.73 2.48 -4.96
C LYS A 95 10.01 3.31 -6.02
N GLN A 96 9.00 2.74 -6.69
CA GLN A 96 8.18 3.50 -7.63
C GLN A 96 7.38 4.59 -6.91
N LEU A 97 6.80 4.29 -5.75
CA LEU A 97 6.09 5.27 -4.91
C LEU A 97 7.01 6.39 -4.41
N GLU A 98 8.27 6.10 -4.07
CA GLU A 98 9.25 7.11 -3.64
C GLU A 98 9.44 8.19 -4.71
N THR A 99 9.42 7.83 -5.99
CA THR A 99 9.56 8.81 -7.09
C THR A 99 8.43 9.84 -7.16
N VAL A 100 7.26 9.54 -6.58
CA VAL A 100 6.13 10.47 -6.48
C VAL A 100 6.48 11.67 -5.57
N PHE A 101 7.33 11.45 -4.57
CA PHE A 101 7.74 12.45 -3.59
C PHE A 101 9.09 13.05 -3.95
N ALA A 102 9.11 13.83 -5.04
CA ALA A 102 10.32 14.49 -5.52
C ALA A 102 10.98 15.39 -4.46
N THR A 103 12.31 15.40 -4.46
CA THR A 103 13.14 16.20 -3.55
C THR A 103 13.37 17.63 -4.06
N GLY A 104 13.79 18.51 -3.16
CA GLY A 104 14.23 19.87 -3.50
C GLY A 104 13.16 20.73 -4.16
N GLU A 105 13.56 21.50 -5.17
CA GLU A 105 12.69 22.48 -5.88
C GLU A 105 11.58 21.83 -6.71
N SER A 106 11.67 20.53 -6.98
CA SER A 106 10.64 19.75 -7.68
C SER A 106 9.55 19.23 -6.73
N GLY A 107 9.78 19.27 -5.42
CA GLY A 107 8.83 18.78 -4.42
C GLY A 107 7.60 19.67 -4.21
N VAL A 108 6.53 19.08 -3.70
CA VAL A 108 5.28 19.79 -3.38
C VAL A 108 5.48 20.78 -2.22
N GLY A 109 6.28 20.42 -1.22
CA GLY A 109 6.59 21.29 -0.08
C GLY A 109 7.24 22.62 -0.51
N TYR A 110 8.19 22.57 -1.45
CA TYR A 110 8.81 23.78 -1.99
C TYR A 110 7.80 24.68 -2.71
N ALA A 111 6.93 24.11 -3.54
CA ALA A 111 5.91 24.87 -4.25
C ALA A 111 4.87 25.51 -3.31
N ALA A 112 4.48 24.81 -2.24
CA ALA A 112 3.62 25.39 -1.20
C ALA A 112 4.30 26.58 -0.51
N GLY A 113 5.60 26.47 -0.20
CA GLY A 113 6.39 27.58 0.35
C GLY A 113 6.48 28.77 -0.61
N GLN A 114 6.73 28.53 -1.91
CA GLN A 114 6.77 29.59 -2.93
C GLN A 114 5.43 30.30 -3.10
N PHE A 115 4.33 29.55 -3.07
CA PHE A 115 2.98 30.11 -3.10
C PHE A 115 2.73 31.04 -1.90
N LEU A 116 3.00 30.60 -0.68
CA LEU A 116 2.79 31.43 0.51
C LEU A 116 3.74 32.65 0.52
N ASN A 117 4.99 32.49 0.09
CA ASN A 117 5.95 33.60 -0.04
C ASN A 117 5.52 34.63 -1.10
N SER A 118 4.76 34.24 -2.13
CA SER A 118 4.29 35.20 -3.15
C SER A 118 3.38 36.29 -2.59
N PHE A 119 2.74 36.06 -1.43
CA PHE A 119 1.96 37.07 -0.74
C PHE A 119 2.80 38.18 -0.08
N VAL A 120 4.12 38.01 0.05
CA VAL A 120 5.02 39.10 0.49
C VAL A 120 4.96 40.26 -0.50
N ASP A 121 4.98 39.97 -1.81
CA ASP A 121 4.89 41.01 -2.84
C ASP A 121 3.50 41.66 -2.86
N VAL A 122 2.44 40.87 -2.70
CA VAL A 122 1.07 41.38 -2.58
C VAL A 122 0.91 42.24 -1.32
N ALA A 123 1.51 41.85 -0.20
CA ALA A 123 1.46 42.63 1.03
C ALA A 123 2.21 43.96 0.90
N ASN A 124 3.34 43.96 0.19
CA ASN A 124 4.11 45.19 -0.04
C ASN A 124 3.43 46.14 -1.04
N ARG A 125 2.65 45.59 -2.00
CA ARG A 125 1.96 46.35 -3.05
C ARG A 125 0.53 45.82 -3.27
N PRO A 126 -0.41 46.06 -2.33
CA PRO A 126 -1.74 45.45 -2.37
C PRO A 126 -2.58 45.85 -3.57
N GLN A 127 -2.32 47.00 -4.22
CA GLN A 127 -3.00 47.43 -5.44
C GLN A 127 -2.37 46.91 -6.75
N ASP A 128 -1.20 46.27 -6.71
CA ASP A 128 -0.48 45.82 -7.90
C ASP A 128 -1.07 44.51 -8.46
N LEU A 129 -1.68 44.60 -9.64
CA LEU A 129 -2.28 43.44 -10.32
C LEU A 129 -1.22 42.43 -10.79
N ALA A 130 0.01 42.86 -11.07
CA ALA A 130 1.08 41.96 -11.49
C ALA A 130 1.53 41.06 -10.32
N ALA A 131 1.70 41.61 -9.12
CA ALA A 131 2.03 40.83 -7.92
C ALA A 131 0.94 39.79 -7.60
N ARG A 132 -0.33 40.19 -7.74
CA ARG A 132 -1.50 39.30 -7.57
C ARG A 132 -1.55 38.20 -8.62
N GLN A 133 -1.24 38.52 -9.88
CA GLN A 133 -1.16 37.53 -10.95
C GLN A 133 -0.04 36.51 -10.70
N VAL A 134 1.11 36.94 -10.16
CA VAL A 134 2.19 36.03 -9.74
C VAL A 134 1.71 35.08 -8.65
N ALA A 135 1.00 35.59 -7.63
CA ALA A 135 0.43 34.75 -6.57
C ALA A 135 -0.56 33.70 -7.10
N LEU A 136 -1.45 34.07 -8.04
CA LEU A 136 -2.33 33.10 -8.71
C LEU A 136 -1.56 32.10 -9.58
N GLY A 137 -0.46 32.51 -10.22
CA GLY A 137 0.42 31.61 -10.95
C GLY A 137 1.08 30.58 -10.04
N GLN A 138 1.53 30.99 -8.85
CA GLN A 138 2.07 30.07 -7.85
C GLN A 138 0.99 29.15 -7.25
N ALA A 139 -0.24 29.65 -7.09
CA ALA A 139 -1.39 28.84 -6.70
C ALA A 139 -1.64 27.72 -7.72
N GLU A 140 -1.61 28.02 -9.02
CA GLU A 140 -1.72 27.00 -10.07
C GLU A 140 -0.57 26.00 -10.01
N ASN A 141 0.67 26.47 -9.79
CA ASN A 141 1.84 25.61 -9.71
C ASN A 141 1.73 24.56 -8.59
N VAL A 142 1.39 25.01 -7.37
CA VAL A 142 1.25 24.09 -6.23
C VAL A 142 0.08 23.11 -6.45
N ALA A 143 -1.06 23.58 -6.96
CA ALA A 143 -2.20 22.71 -7.27
C ALA A 143 -1.86 21.65 -8.33
N ALA A 144 -1.16 22.05 -9.40
CA ALA A 144 -0.72 21.16 -10.46
C ALA A 144 0.24 20.06 -9.94
N ARG A 145 1.14 20.40 -9.02
CA ARG A 145 2.06 19.41 -8.42
C ARG A 145 1.35 18.41 -7.51
N PHE A 146 0.41 18.86 -6.69
CA PHE A 146 -0.44 17.95 -5.90
C PHE A 146 -1.23 17.00 -6.81
N ARG A 147 -1.82 17.54 -7.89
CA ARG A 147 -2.57 16.73 -8.85
C ARG A 147 -1.67 15.71 -9.56
N ALA A 148 -0.50 16.13 -10.07
CA ALA A 148 0.43 15.23 -10.75
C ALA A 148 0.90 14.08 -9.84
N ALA A 149 1.20 14.38 -8.57
CA ALA A 149 1.54 13.34 -7.59
C ALA A 149 0.37 12.39 -7.34
N GLY A 150 -0.86 12.90 -7.24
CA GLY A 150 -2.07 12.08 -7.15
C GLY A 150 -2.31 11.19 -8.38
N GLU A 151 -2.14 11.72 -9.59
CA GLU A 151 -2.27 10.99 -10.86
C GLU A 151 -1.23 9.86 -10.97
N GLN A 152 0.00 10.10 -10.49
CA GLN A 152 1.03 9.06 -10.45
C GLN A 152 0.66 7.94 -9.47
N MET A 153 0.09 8.25 -8.30
CA MET A 153 -0.41 7.24 -7.36
C MET A 153 -1.58 6.43 -7.91
N ASP A 154 -2.49 7.05 -8.68
CA ASP A 154 -3.55 6.33 -9.39
C ASP A 154 -2.99 5.40 -10.47
N SER A 155 -1.92 5.82 -11.16
CA SER A 155 -1.22 4.97 -12.12
C SER A 155 -0.58 3.76 -11.46
N LEU A 156 0.05 3.94 -10.27
CA LEU A 156 0.59 2.83 -9.48
C LEU A 156 -0.52 1.86 -9.03
N GLN A 157 -1.66 2.38 -8.56
CA GLN A 157 -2.82 1.56 -8.17
C GLN A 157 -3.35 0.73 -9.36
N ALA A 158 -3.46 1.35 -10.55
CA ALA A 158 -3.89 0.66 -11.77
C ALA A 158 -2.90 -0.42 -12.22
N ASN A 159 -1.59 -0.16 -12.10
CA ASN A 159 -0.54 -1.13 -12.42
C ASN A 159 -0.62 -2.34 -11.49
N VAL A 160 -0.74 -2.13 -10.19
CA VAL A 160 -0.93 -3.21 -9.20
C VAL A 160 -2.17 -4.04 -9.52
N THR A 161 -3.28 -3.40 -9.87
CA THR A 161 -4.52 -4.07 -10.27
C THR A 161 -4.32 -4.95 -11.51
N SER A 162 -3.61 -4.44 -12.51
CA SER A 162 -3.27 -5.19 -13.72
C SER A 162 -2.33 -6.37 -13.44
N GLU A 163 -1.30 -6.16 -12.63
CA GLU A 163 -0.30 -7.18 -12.27
C GLU A 163 -0.91 -8.31 -11.45
N VAL A 164 -1.73 -8.00 -10.43
CA VAL A 164 -2.48 -9.03 -9.68
C VAL A 164 -3.44 -9.78 -10.59
N GLY A 165 -4.15 -9.09 -11.49
CA GLY A 165 -5.02 -9.74 -12.47
C GLY A 165 -4.28 -10.70 -13.41
N ALA A 166 -3.07 -10.35 -13.84
CA ALA A 166 -2.20 -11.20 -14.64
C ALA A 166 -1.66 -12.40 -13.82
N ALA A 167 -1.24 -12.16 -12.57
CA ALA A 167 -0.78 -13.18 -11.64
C ALA A 167 -1.86 -14.24 -11.37
N VAL A 168 -3.12 -13.83 -11.17
CA VAL A 168 -4.26 -14.77 -11.05
C VAL A 168 -4.42 -15.66 -12.29
N LYS A 169 -4.27 -15.10 -13.49
CA LYS A 169 -4.32 -15.89 -14.75
C LYS A 169 -3.17 -16.90 -14.84
N GLN A 170 -1.97 -16.50 -14.42
CA GLN A 170 -0.82 -17.40 -14.35
C GLN A 170 -1.04 -18.52 -13.33
N ILE A 171 -1.55 -18.21 -12.14
CA ILE A 171 -1.89 -19.22 -11.12
C ILE A 171 -2.86 -20.26 -11.68
N ASN A 172 -3.93 -19.82 -12.34
CA ASN A 172 -4.90 -20.74 -12.95
C ASN A 172 -4.26 -21.64 -14.02
N THR A 173 -3.31 -21.11 -14.79
CA THR A 173 -2.57 -21.88 -15.82
C THR A 173 -1.63 -22.90 -15.19
N LEU A 174 -0.86 -22.50 -14.17
CA LEU A 174 0.05 -23.39 -13.44
C LEU A 174 -0.73 -24.49 -12.71
N SER A 175 -1.83 -24.14 -12.05
CA SER A 175 -2.68 -25.09 -11.31
C SER A 175 -3.29 -26.14 -12.25
N ALA A 176 -3.73 -25.74 -13.45
CA ALA A 176 -4.23 -26.68 -14.47
C ALA A 176 -3.14 -27.65 -14.96
N ARG A 177 -1.91 -27.16 -15.19
CA ARG A 177 -0.78 -28.02 -15.59
C ARG A 177 -0.36 -28.98 -14.48
N ILE A 178 -0.39 -28.53 -13.22
CA ILE A 178 -0.09 -29.39 -12.07
C ILE A 178 -1.15 -30.48 -11.92
N ALA A 179 -2.44 -30.17 -12.10
CA ALA A 179 -3.51 -31.16 -12.07
C ALA A 179 -3.38 -32.20 -13.20
N ASP A 180 -3.01 -31.78 -14.41
CA ASP A 180 -2.72 -32.69 -15.53
C ASP A 180 -1.54 -33.61 -15.20
N LEU A 181 -0.44 -33.07 -14.68
CA LEU A 181 0.71 -33.86 -14.22
C LEU A 181 0.34 -34.83 -13.10
N ASN A 182 -0.51 -34.43 -12.14
CA ASN A 182 -1.01 -35.33 -11.11
C ASN A 182 -1.75 -36.53 -11.72
N GLY A 183 -2.58 -36.29 -12.75
CA GLY A 183 -3.25 -37.37 -13.49
C GLY A 183 -2.26 -38.31 -14.18
N GLN A 184 -1.25 -37.76 -14.87
CA GLN A 184 -0.23 -38.57 -15.54
C GLN A 184 0.64 -39.36 -14.55
N ILE A 185 1.00 -38.77 -13.41
CA ILE A 185 1.79 -39.42 -12.35
C ILE A 185 1.01 -40.57 -11.72
N SER A 186 -0.26 -40.35 -11.38
CA SER A 186 -1.14 -41.37 -10.81
C SER A 186 -1.31 -42.57 -11.75
N LEU A 187 -1.50 -42.31 -13.07
CA LEU A 187 -1.55 -43.35 -14.10
C LEU A 187 -0.22 -44.12 -14.22
N ALA A 188 0.91 -43.41 -14.25
CA ALA A 188 2.22 -44.03 -14.38
C ALA A 188 2.60 -44.86 -13.14
N GLN A 189 2.28 -44.40 -11.93
CA GLN A 189 2.49 -45.19 -10.71
C GLN A 189 1.59 -46.43 -10.63
N GLY A 190 0.40 -46.39 -11.24
CA GLY A 190 -0.43 -47.58 -11.42
C GLY A 190 0.25 -48.71 -12.20
N SER A 191 1.30 -48.41 -12.98
CA SER A 191 2.12 -49.41 -13.67
C SER A 191 3.27 -50.00 -12.82
N GLY A 192 3.45 -49.53 -11.58
CA GLY A 192 4.46 -50.03 -10.64
C GLY A 192 5.83 -49.33 -10.72
N HIS A 193 6.00 -48.33 -11.59
CA HIS A 193 7.25 -47.58 -11.74
C HIS A 193 7.07 -46.07 -11.47
N THR A 194 8.11 -45.45 -10.90
CA THR A 194 8.10 -44.03 -10.52
C THR A 194 8.46 -43.13 -11.72
N PRO A 195 7.58 -42.21 -12.15
CA PRO A 195 7.84 -41.31 -13.27
C PRO A 195 8.67 -40.08 -12.85
N ASN A 196 9.99 -40.25 -12.71
CA ASN A 196 10.88 -39.20 -12.15
C ASN A 196 10.78 -37.85 -12.87
N ASP A 197 10.76 -37.85 -14.21
CA ASP A 197 10.73 -36.60 -14.99
C ASP A 197 9.41 -35.82 -14.81
N LEU A 198 8.28 -36.53 -14.65
CA LEU A 198 6.98 -35.89 -14.37
C LEU A 198 6.95 -35.30 -12.96
N LEU A 199 7.56 -35.98 -11.99
CA LEU A 199 7.67 -35.48 -10.62
C LEU A 199 8.53 -34.22 -10.57
N ASP A 200 9.66 -34.19 -11.28
CA ASP A 200 10.53 -33.01 -11.37
C ASP A 200 9.82 -31.83 -12.06
N GLN A 201 9.09 -32.08 -13.15
CA GLN A 201 8.27 -31.07 -13.81
C GLN A 201 7.20 -30.51 -12.88
N ARG A 202 6.51 -31.36 -12.11
CA ARG A 202 5.50 -30.94 -11.15
C ARG A 202 6.11 -30.07 -10.06
N ASP A 203 7.21 -30.50 -9.46
CA ASP A 203 7.85 -29.79 -8.35
C ASP A 203 8.38 -28.42 -8.82
N ARG A 204 8.88 -28.32 -10.06
CA ARG A 204 9.20 -27.04 -10.69
C ARG A 204 7.97 -26.14 -10.84
N LEU A 205 6.85 -26.65 -11.34
CA LEU A 205 5.63 -25.85 -11.47
C LEU A 205 5.07 -25.42 -10.12
N VAL A 206 5.20 -26.25 -9.08
CA VAL A 206 4.86 -25.89 -7.69
C VAL A 206 5.76 -24.78 -7.17
N SER A 207 7.07 -24.83 -7.46
CA SER A 207 8.01 -23.76 -7.12
C SER A 207 7.68 -22.46 -7.85
N ASP A 208 7.45 -22.50 -9.16
CA ASP A 208 7.06 -21.34 -9.97
C ASP A 208 5.70 -20.76 -9.48
N LEU A 209 4.76 -21.60 -9.06
CA LEU A 209 3.50 -21.19 -8.43
C LEU A 209 3.74 -20.52 -7.07
N GLY A 210 4.65 -21.09 -6.25
CA GLY A 210 5.07 -20.59 -4.95
C GLY A 210 5.64 -19.17 -5.00
N GLN A 211 6.29 -18.78 -6.11
CA GLN A 211 6.77 -17.41 -6.33
C GLN A 211 5.63 -16.39 -6.52
N ILE A 212 4.45 -16.83 -6.98
CA ILE A 212 3.30 -15.95 -7.23
C ILE A 212 2.38 -15.90 -5.99
N VAL A 213 2.11 -17.05 -5.40
CA VAL A 213 1.30 -17.21 -4.18
C VAL A 213 1.89 -18.29 -3.30
N GLN A 214 1.95 -18.05 -1.99
CA GLN A 214 2.41 -19.08 -1.06
C GLN A 214 1.50 -20.31 -1.10
N VAL A 215 2.10 -21.47 -1.35
CA VAL A 215 1.42 -22.77 -1.42
C VAL A 215 1.89 -23.71 -0.32
N THR A 216 0.99 -24.58 0.12
CA THR A 216 1.32 -25.75 0.93
C THR A 216 0.92 -27.00 0.18
N THR A 217 1.82 -27.98 0.13
CA THR A 217 1.62 -29.25 -0.58
C THR A 217 1.39 -30.41 0.39
N ILE A 218 0.44 -31.29 0.06
CA ILE A 218 0.19 -32.54 0.79
C ILE A 218 0.21 -33.69 -0.22
N PRO A 219 1.17 -34.63 -0.14
CA PRO A 219 1.22 -35.79 -1.02
C PRO A 219 0.13 -36.82 -0.68
N ALA A 220 -0.36 -37.52 -1.70
CA ALA A 220 -1.31 -38.63 -1.57
C ALA A 220 -0.63 -39.98 -1.88
N THR A 221 -1.29 -41.08 -1.50
CA THR A 221 -0.77 -42.45 -1.68
C THR A 221 -0.69 -42.89 -3.15
N ASP A 222 -1.45 -42.22 -4.04
CA ASP A 222 -1.42 -42.42 -5.49
C ASP A 222 -0.40 -41.51 -6.20
N GLY A 223 0.47 -40.86 -5.43
CA GLY A 223 1.52 -39.94 -5.85
C GLY A 223 1.05 -38.61 -6.41
N SER A 224 -0.25 -38.35 -6.45
CA SER A 224 -0.77 -37.00 -6.67
C SER A 224 -0.41 -36.08 -5.49
N VAL A 225 -0.40 -34.77 -5.73
CA VAL A 225 -0.16 -33.76 -4.68
C VAL A 225 -1.34 -32.79 -4.63
N SER A 226 -1.85 -32.57 -3.42
CA SER A 226 -2.87 -31.56 -3.12
C SER A 226 -2.19 -30.24 -2.79
N ILE A 227 -2.71 -29.13 -3.32
CA ILE A 227 -2.15 -27.78 -3.15
C ILE A 227 -3.18 -26.89 -2.47
N PHE A 228 -2.74 -26.24 -1.40
CA PHE A 228 -3.53 -25.30 -0.61
C PHE A 228 -2.88 -23.91 -0.57
N ILE A 229 -3.69 -22.87 -0.46
CA ILE A 229 -3.27 -21.47 -0.31
C ILE A 229 -3.98 -20.83 0.90
N GLY A 230 -3.47 -19.68 1.38
CA GLY A 230 -4.22 -18.83 2.31
C GLY A 230 -4.64 -19.50 3.63
N GLY A 231 -3.83 -20.41 4.18
CA GLY A 231 -4.12 -21.08 5.45
C GLY A 231 -5.09 -22.27 5.37
N GLY A 232 -5.42 -22.77 4.16
CA GLY A 232 -6.16 -24.03 4.00
C GLY A 232 -7.11 -24.11 2.80
N GLN A 233 -7.15 -23.09 1.96
CA GLN A 233 -8.03 -23.05 0.80
C GLN A 233 -7.50 -23.97 -0.31
N ARG A 234 -8.35 -24.86 -0.83
CA ARG A 234 -7.99 -25.87 -1.84
C ARG A 234 -7.82 -25.23 -3.22
N LEU A 235 -6.63 -25.35 -3.81
CA LEU A 235 -6.35 -24.89 -5.17
C LEU A 235 -6.31 -26.06 -6.16
N VAL A 236 -5.60 -27.13 -5.80
CA VAL A 236 -5.53 -28.38 -6.58
C VAL A 236 -5.78 -29.57 -5.66
N LEU A 237 -6.64 -30.51 -6.08
CA LEU A 237 -6.87 -31.77 -5.37
C LEU A 237 -6.95 -32.91 -6.38
N GLY A 238 -5.91 -33.75 -6.41
CA GLY A 238 -5.75 -34.77 -7.44
C GLY A 238 -5.72 -34.11 -8.83
N GLY A 239 -6.71 -34.44 -9.66
CA GLY A 239 -6.89 -33.86 -11.00
C GLY A 239 -7.87 -32.67 -11.07
N GLU A 240 -8.47 -32.24 -9.95
CA GLU A 240 -9.39 -31.11 -9.94
C GLU A 240 -8.70 -29.80 -9.55
N VAL A 241 -9.11 -28.70 -10.19
CA VAL A 241 -8.60 -27.35 -9.93
C VAL A 241 -9.75 -26.42 -9.54
N THR A 242 -9.57 -25.72 -8.42
CA THR A 242 -10.42 -24.59 -8.04
C THR A 242 -9.79 -23.32 -8.62
N LYS A 243 -10.56 -22.52 -9.37
CA LYS A 243 -10.00 -21.34 -10.05
C LYS A 243 -9.88 -20.18 -9.07
N MET A 244 -8.79 -19.43 -9.16
CA MET A 244 -8.70 -18.11 -8.54
C MET A 244 -9.36 -17.05 -9.42
N ALA A 245 -9.91 -16.03 -8.77
CA ALA A 245 -10.49 -14.84 -9.40
C ALA A 245 -9.88 -13.56 -8.82
N ALA A 246 -9.70 -12.58 -9.70
CA ALA A 246 -9.47 -11.19 -9.30
C ALA A 246 -10.82 -10.54 -9.03
N LEU A 247 -10.96 -9.92 -7.87
CA LEU A 247 -12.18 -9.26 -7.41
C LEU A 247 -11.91 -7.77 -7.20
N SER A 248 -12.92 -6.93 -7.37
CA SER A 248 -12.84 -5.54 -6.89
C SER A 248 -13.00 -5.54 -5.37
N ASP A 249 -12.30 -4.63 -4.68
CA ASP A 249 -12.50 -4.44 -3.25
C ASP A 249 -13.96 -4.04 -2.92
N THR A 250 -14.39 -4.44 -1.72
CA THR A 250 -15.77 -4.25 -1.27
C THR A 250 -16.17 -2.81 -1.01
N PHE A 251 -15.21 -1.91 -0.78
CA PHE A 251 -15.44 -0.47 -0.64
C PHE A 251 -14.95 0.30 -1.87
N ASP A 252 -13.72 0.03 -2.32
CA ASP A 252 -13.02 0.82 -3.31
C ASP A 252 -12.78 0.04 -4.61
N PRO A 253 -13.55 0.29 -5.68
CA PRO A 253 -13.42 -0.45 -6.94
C PRO A 253 -12.08 -0.24 -7.64
N SER A 254 -11.27 0.75 -7.25
CA SER A 254 -9.91 0.93 -7.79
C SER A 254 -8.89 -0.05 -7.21
N LYS A 255 -9.24 -0.71 -6.10
CA LYS A 255 -8.41 -1.73 -5.46
C LYS A 255 -8.80 -3.12 -5.89
N ILE A 256 -7.81 -3.99 -5.96
CA ILE A 256 -7.98 -5.40 -6.27
C ILE A 256 -7.92 -6.25 -5.01
N ARG A 257 -8.73 -7.30 -5.01
CA ARG A 257 -8.73 -8.44 -4.09
C ARG A 257 -8.60 -9.72 -4.89
N VAL A 258 -8.28 -10.80 -4.19
CA VAL A 258 -8.22 -12.14 -4.80
C VAL A 258 -9.17 -13.07 -4.07
N GLY A 259 -9.75 -13.99 -4.81
CA GLY A 259 -10.70 -14.96 -4.29
C GLY A 259 -10.61 -16.29 -5.01
N LEU A 260 -11.43 -17.24 -4.58
CA LEU A 260 -11.60 -18.55 -5.21
C LEU A 260 -13.02 -18.70 -5.74
N VAL A 261 -13.13 -19.40 -6.86
CA VAL A 261 -14.39 -19.75 -7.50
C VAL A 261 -14.66 -21.22 -7.27
N ASP A 262 -15.70 -21.52 -6.50
CA ASP A 262 -16.20 -22.88 -6.24
C ASP A 262 -17.65 -23.06 -6.72
N SER A 263 -18.26 -24.21 -6.44
CA SER A 263 -19.66 -24.50 -6.80
C SER A 263 -20.69 -23.61 -6.13
N GLY A 264 -20.34 -23.00 -4.98
CA GLY A 264 -21.17 -22.10 -4.20
C GLY A 264 -21.01 -20.62 -4.57
N GLY A 265 -20.01 -20.26 -5.36
CA GLY A 265 -19.80 -18.90 -5.87
C GLY A 265 -18.34 -18.47 -5.80
N THR A 266 -18.13 -17.15 -5.78
CA THR A 266 -16.80 -16.55 -5.64
C THR A 266 -16.63 -16.02 -4.23
N HIS A 267 -15.58 -16.47 -3.53
CA HIS A 267 -15.28 -16.11 -2.15
C HIS A 267 -13.94 -15.38 -2.08
N GLU A 268 -13.92 -14.19 -1.48
CA GLU A 268 -12.68 -13.43 -1.24
C GLU A 268 -11.77 -14.15 -0.24
N ILE A 269 -10.46 -14.17 -0.51
CA ILE A 269 -9.45 -14.57 0.47
C ILE A 269 -8.96 -13.30 1.17
N PRO A 270 -9.12 -13.18 2.50
CA PRO A 270 -8.54 -12.06 3.25
C PRO A 270 -7.05 -11.91 2.98
N SER A 271 -6.60 -10.69 2.67
CA SER A 271 -5.19 -10.41 2.34
C SER A 271 -4.23 -10.78 3.48
N SER A 272 -4.69 -10.80 4.73
CA SER A 272 -3.94 -11.26 5.90
C SER A 272 -3.56 -12.74 5.87
N LEU A 273 -4.30 -13.58 5.13
CA LEU A 273 -3.99 -15.00 4.97
C LEU A 273 -2.97 -15.25 3.85
N LEU A 274 -2.71 -14.26 3.00
CA LEU A 274 -1.75 -14.33 1.90
C LEU A 274 -0.40 -13.80 2.38
N THR A 275 0.42 -14.69 2.94
CA THR A 275 1.66 -14.30 3.62
C THR A 275 2.91 -14.29 2.73
N GLY A 276 2.86 -14.88 1.54
CA GLY A 276 3.97 -14.95 0.60
C GLY A 276 3.54 -14.99 -0.88
N GLY A 277 4.51 -14.83 -1.77
CA GLY A 277 4.35 -14.69 -3.21
C GLY A 277 4.21 -13.22 -3.64
N SER A 278 4.44 -12.94 -4.93
CA SER A 278 4.34 -11.59 -5.47
C SER A 278 2.97 -10.93 -5.24
N ILE A 279 1.88 -11.72 -5.22
CA ILE A 279 0.53 -11.22 -4.88
C ILE A 279 0.50 -10.65 -3.46
N ALA A 280 1.10 -11.32 -2.48
CA ALA A 280 1.13 -10.82 -1.10
C ALA A 280 1.89 -9.47 -1.01
N GLY A 281 3.00 -9.34 -1.74
CA GLY A 281 3.76 -8.10 -1.83
C GLY A 281 2.95 -6.94 -2.42
N MET A 282 2.27 -7.19 -3.54
CA MET A 282 1.39 -6.22 -4.21
C MET A 282 0.20 -5.80 -3.34
N LEU A 283 -0.48 -6.74 -2.69
CA LEU A 283 -1.62 -6.43 -1.82
C LEU A 283 -1.18 -5.66 -0.57
N ARG A 284 -0.03 -5.99 0.04
CA ARG A 284 0.52 -5.22 1.17
C ARG A 284 0.85 -3.79 0.76
N PHE A 285 1.47 -3.60 -0.41
CA PHE A 285 1.75 -2.27 -0.94
C PHE A 285 0.46 -1.47 -1.18
N GLN A 286 -0.52 -2.07 -1.86
CA GLN A 286 -1.82 -1.45 -2.14
C GLN A 286 -2.55 -1.05 -0.85
N ASP A 287 -2.67 -1.97 0.09
CA ASP A 287 -3.56 -1.82 1.24
C ASP A 287 -2.97 -0.89 2.31
N ASN A 288 -1.63 -0.86 2.43
CA ASN A 288 -0.94 -0.10 3.48
C ASN A 288 -0.13 1.08 2.92
N ASP A 289 0.85 0.80 2.06
CA ASP A 289 1.87 1.79 1.69
C ASP A 289 1.30 2.87 0.78
N LEU A 290 0.58 2.48 -0.27
CA LEU A 290 -0.02 3.42 -1.22
C LEU A 290 -1.15 4.23 -0.58
N VAL A 291 -1.97 3.61 0.27
CA VAL A 291 -3.04 4.29 1.02
C VAL A 291 -2.46 5.31 2.00
N ALA A 292 -1.41 4.96 2.74
CA ALA A 292 -0.76 5.88 3.67
C ALA A 292 -0.19 7.11 2.94
N ALA A 293 0.55 6.89 1.85
CA ALA A 293 1.13 7.97 1.06
C ALA A 293 0.06 8.88 0.43
N ARG A 294 -1.01 8.29 -0.12
CA ARG A 294 -2.15 9.03 -0.67
C ARG A 294 -2.83 9.90 0.40
N ASN A 295 -3.03 9.35 1.59
CA ASN A 295 -3.65 10.08 2.69
C ASN A 295 -2.75 11.18 3.25
N GLN A 296 -1.44 10.98 3.33
CA GLN A 296 -0.48 12.02 3.71
C GLN A 296 -0.49 13.18 2.70
N LEU A 297 -0.40 12.87 1.41
CA LEU A 297 -0.45 13.87 0.33
C LEU A 297 -1.77 14.64 0.34
N GLY A 298 -2.86 13.91 0.46
CA GLY A 298 -4.21 14.44 0.57
C GLY A 298 -4.42 15.36 1.78
N GLN A 299 -3.89 14.97 2.94
CA GLN A 299 -4.00 15.76 4.18
C GLN A 299 -3.32 17.12 4.02
N MET A 300 -2.14 17.14 3.40
CA MET A 300 -1.43 18.38 3.10
C MET A 300 -2.23 19.28 2.14
N ALA A 301 -2.76 18.71 1.06
CA ALA A 301 -3.56 19.45 0.08
C ALA A 301 -4.82 20.04 0.72
N ALA A 302 -5.57 19.23 1.48
CA ALA A 302 -6.78 19.66 2.18
C ALA A 302 -6.48 20.77 3.19
N ALA A 303 -5.45 20.59 4.03
CA ALA A 303 -5.08 21.57 5.04
C ALA A 303 -4.62 22.90 4.43
N LEU A 304 -3.76 22.86 3.40
CA LEU A 304 -3.30 24.07 2.70
C LEU A 304 -4.47 24.79 2.04
N ALA A 305 -5.25 24.09 1.22
CA ALA A 305 -6.39 24.67 0.51
C ALA A 305 -7.42 25.25 1.48
N GLY A 306 -7.77 24.49 2.53
CA GLY A 306 -8.70 24.90 3.56
C GLY A 306 -8.23 26.16 4.30
N LYS A 307 -7.01 26.18 4.83
CA LYS A 307 -6.53 27.34 5.60
C LYS A 307 -6.28 28.59 4.76
N VAL A 308 -5.85 28.42 3.51
CA VAL A 308 -5.73 29.55 2.59
C VAL A 308 -7.11 30.10 2.27
N ASN A 309 -8.10 29.25 2.01
CA ASN A 309 -9.48 29.68 1.74
C ASN A 309 -10.12 30.33 2.97
N ASP A 310 -9.94 29.76 4.16
CA ASP A 310 -10.41 30.33 5.43
C ASP A 310 -9.87 31.75 5.61
N GLN A 311 -8.54 31.94 5.45
CA GLN A 311 -7.91 33.25 5.62
C GLN A 311 -8.29 34.23 4.50
N GLN A 312 -8.40 33.76 3.26
CA GLN A 312 -8.86 34.55 2.12
C GLN A 312 -10.29 35.08 2.36
N ALA A 313 -11.18 34.27 2.95
CA ALA A 313 -12.54 34.68 3.30
C ALA A 313 -12.61 35.70 4.45
N LEU A 314 -11.50 35.96 5.16
CA LEU A 314 -11.43 36.99 6.20
C LEU A 314 -10.98 38.35 5.65
N GLY A 315 -10.59 38.46 4.38
CA GLY A 315 -10.13 39.70 3.77
C GLY A 315 -11.14 40.36 2.83
N LEU A 316 -10.76 41.53 2.31
CA LEU A 316 -11.45 42.26 1.25
C LEU A 316 -10.64 42.27 -0.05
N ASP A 317 -11.34 42.04 -1.16
CA ASP A 317 -10.81 42.07 -2.52
C ASP A 317 -10.72 43.49 -3.12
N LEU A 318 -10.25 43.60 -4.37
CA LEU A 318 -10.23 44.86 -5.13
C LEU A 318 -11.46 45.04 -6.02
N GLY A 319 -12.56 44.38 -5.70
CA GLY A 319 -13.83 44.57 -6.37
C GLY A 319 -14.35 46.01 -6.22
N THR A 320 -15.28 46.38 -7.10
CA THR A 320 -15.99 47.65 -7.02
C THR A 320 -17.51 47.37 -7.03
N PRO A 321 -18.17 47.27 -5.86
CA PRO A 321 -17.64 47.47 -4.50
C PRO A 321 -16.75 46.29 -4.05
N ALA A 322 -15.90 46.53 -3.05
CA ALA A 322 -15.05 45.49 -2.47
C ALA A 322 -15.91 44.44 -1.77
N ALA A 323 -15.59 43.17 -1.99
CA ALA A 323 -16.28 42.02 -1.45
C ALA A 323 -15.34 41.15 -0.61
N THR A 324 -15.93 40.25 0.17
CA THR A 324 -15.20 39.21 0.90
C THR A 324 -14.49 38.27 -0.09
N GLY A 325 -13.27 37.84 0.25
CA GLY A 325 -12.49 36.97 -0.62
C GLY A 325 -13.16 35.66 -0.97
N ALA A 326 -13.28 35.37 -2.27
CA ALA A 326 -13.65 34.05 -2.76
C ALA A 326 -12.50 33.04 -2.62
N ALA A 327 -12.83 31.75 -2.53
CA ALA A 327 -11.87 30.67 -2.40
C ALA A 327 -10.81 30.67 -3.51
N ILE A 328 -9.54 30.43 -3.16
CA ILE A 328 -8.43 30.28 -4.11
C ILE A 328 -8.40 28.86 -4.67
N PHE A 329 -8.62 27.87 -3.81
CA PHE A 329 -8.50 26.45 -4.14
C PHE A 329 -9.82 25.68 -3.99
N THR A 330 -9.94 24.58 -4.72
CA THR A 330 -10.87 23.47 -4.42
C THR A 330 -10.08 22.18 -4.35
N THR A 331 -10.51 21.23 -3.53
CA THR A 331 -9.91 19.89 -3.39
C THR A 331 -10.87 18.77 -3.80
N GLY A 332 -11.97 19.11 -4.49
CA GLY A 332 -13.03 18.15 -4.84
C GLY A 332 -14.04 17.95 -3.71
N THR A 333 -14.96 17.01 -3.92
CA THR A 333 -16.04 16.71 -2.98
C THR A 333 -15.67 15.54 -2.05
N PRO A 334 -16.14 15.56 -0.78
CA PRO A 334 -16.09 14.42 0.13
C PRO A 334 -16.48 13.09 -0.55
N ILE A 335 -15.65 12.06 -0.42
CA ILE A 335 -15.92 10.72 -0.94
C ILE A 335 -16.41 9.82 0.19
N VAL A 336 -17.58 9.21 -0.02
CA VAL A 336 -18.12 8.13 0.80
C VAL A 336 -18.35 6.91 -0.08
N MET A 337 -17.78 5.78 0.32
CA MET A 337 -17.94 4.49 -0.34
C MET A 337 -18.80 3.60 0.56
N ALA A 338 -19.91 3.10 0.03
CA ALA A 338 -20.72 2.09 0.72
C ALA A 338 -20.11 0.71 0.48
N ASN A 339 -20.09 -0.15 1.50
CA ASN A 339 -19.65 -1.53 1.30
C ASN A 339 -20.65 -2.26 0.40
N ASN A 340 -20.16 -3.01 -0.59
CA ASN A 340 -20.99 -3.79 -1.51
C ASN A 340 -21.82 -4.89 -0.83
N ASN A 341 -21.47 -5.28 0.40
CA ASN A 341 -22.21 -6.24 1.22
C ASN A 341 -23.29 -5.58 2.11
N ASN A 342 -23.47 -4.26 2.03
CA ASN A 342 -24.55 -3.58 2.76
C ASN A 342 -25.92 -4.09 2.29
N ALA A 343 -26.92 -3.95 3.16
CA ALA A 343 -28.28 -4.39 2.86
C ALA A 343 -28.80 -3.77 1.55
N VAL A 344 -29.40 -4.59 0.69
CA VAL A 344 -30.05 -4.17 -0.55
C VAL A 344 -31.55 -4.44 -0.51
N ASP A 345 -32.33 -3.61 -1.20
CA ASP A 345 -33.75 -3.81 -1.40
C ASP A 345 -34.04 -4.93 -2.42
N ALA A 346 -35.33 -5.25 -2.61
CA ALA A 346 -35.76 -6.29 -3.57
C ALA A 346 -35.39 -5.97 -5.02
N ALA A 347 -35.05 -4.72 -5.35
CA ALA A 347 -34.59 -4.29 -6.66
C ALA A 347 -33.04 -4.22 -6.75
N GLY A 348 -32.32 -4.67 -5.72
CA GLY A 348 -30.86 -4.69 -5.66
C GLY A 348 -30.22 -3.34 -5.36
N ASN A 349 -30.98 -2.33 -4.93
CA ASN A 349 -30.42 -1.03 -4.54
C ASN A 349 -29.99 -1.04 -3.07
N PRO A 350 -28.89 -0.36 -2.70
CA PRO A 350 -28.52 -0.21 -1.28
C PRO A 350 -29.66 0.44 -0.47
N VAL A 351 -30.05 -0.18 0.64
CA VAL A 351 -31.13 0.30 1.53
C VAL A 351 -30.76 1.64 2.17
N ALA A 352 -29.52 1.76 2.66
CA ALA A 352 -28.98 2.97 3.25
C ALA A 352 -28.47 3.95 2.19
N SER A 353 -29.34 4.27 1.22
CA SER A 353 -29.12 5.25 0.17
C SER A 353 -30.40 6.01 -0.16
N TYR A 354 -30.26 7.20 -0.75
CA TYR A 354 -31.38 7.99 -1.25
C TYR A 354 -31.05 8.57 -2.63
N VAL A 355 -32.08 8.97 -3.37
CA VAL A 355 -31.92 9.72 -4.63
C VAL A 355 -31.87 11.20 -4.29
N ASN A 356 -30.75 11.85 -4.58
CA ASN A 356 -30.59 13.27 -4.31
C ASN A 356 -31.38 14.13 -5.33
N ALA A 357 -31.36 15.45 -5.17
CA ALA A 357 -32.05 16.37 -6.08
C ALA A 357 -31.58 16.30 -7.54
N SER A 358 -30.39 15.77 -7.82
CA SER A 358 -29.87 15.58 -9.19
C SER A 358 -30.29 14.25 -9.81
N GLY A 359 -31.13 13.45 -9.14
CA GLY A 359 -31.55 12.13 -9.63
C GLY A 359 -30.50 11.04 -9.45
N THR A 360 -29.40 11.31 -8.75
CA THR A 360 -28.31 10.36 -8.49
C THR A 360 -28.55 9.65 -7.16
N ARG A 361 -28.43 8.32 -7.14
CA ARG A 361 -28.43 7.55 -5.89
C ARG A 361 -27.12 7.78 -5.15
N VAL A 362 -27.20 8.21 -3.90
CA VAL A 362 -26.05 8.49 -3.03
C VAL A 362 -26.21 7.80 -1.68
N PRO A 363 -25.11 7.46 -0.97
CA PRO A 363 -25.18 6.92 0.38
C PRO A 363 -25.92 7.84 1.35
N SER A 364 -26.65 7.26 2.30
CA SER A 364 -27.29 7.99 3.40
C SER A 364 -26.30 8.59 4.40
N VAL A 365 -25.04 8.16 4.34
CA VAL A 365 -23.91 8.69 5.12
C VAL A 365 -23.14 9.69 4.25
N SER A 366 -22.93 10.89 4.77
CA SER A 366 -22.08 11.91 4.18
C SER A 366 -21.26 12.61 5.27
N TYR A 367 -20.32 13.46 4.88
CA TYR A 367 -19.60 14.31 5.83
C TYR A 367 -19.25 15.65 5.19
N THR A 368 -19.06 16.64 6.04
CA THR A 368 -18.63 17.98 5.65
C THR A 368 -17.36 18.32 6.40
N ILE A 369 -16.35 18.81 5.70
CA ILE A 369 -15.10 19.26 6.32
C ILE A 369 -15.38 20.58 7.03
N THR A 370 -15.22 20.61 8.36
CA THR A 370 -15.40 21.80 9.18
C THR A 370 -14.08 22.51 9.47
N ASP A 371 -12.99 21.76 9.61
CA ASP A 371 -11.64 22.29 9.75
C ASP A 371 -10.63 21.35 9.07
N ALA A 372 -10.20 21.72 7.86
CA ALA A 372 -9.28 20.90 7.08
C ALA A 372 -7.91 20.73 7.76
N SER A 373 -7.52 21.63 8.68
CA SER A 373 -6.25 21.49 9.40
C SER A 373 -6.25 20.35 10.43
N GLN A 374 -7.42 19.94 10.90
CA GLN A 374 -7.56 18.88 11.91
C GLN A 374 -7.69 17.49 11.31
N LEU A 375 -7.93 17.38 9.99
CA LEU A 375 -8.00 16.10 9.28
C LEU A 375 -6.74 15.28 9.56
N ARG A 376 -6.90 13.97 9.77
CA ARG A 376 -5.79 13.02 9.85
C ARG A 376 -5.56 12.36 8.49
N ALA A 377 -4.33 11.94 8.23
CA ALA A 377 -3.96 11.12 7.09
C ALA A 377 -4.51 9.69 7.24
N SER A 378 -5.83 9.53 7.09
CA SER A 378 -6.50 8.25 7.27
C SER A 378 -7.82 8.17 6.52
N ASN A 379 -8.23 6.94 6.22
CA ASN A 379 -9.60 6.60 5.90
C ASN A 379 -10.35 6.27 7.19
N TYR A 380 -11.69 6.29 7.14
CA TYR A 380 -12.51 6.00 8.31
C TYR A 380 -13.61 5.03 7.95
N THR A 381 -13.73 3.96 8.73
CA THR A 381 -14.86 3.03 8.63
C THR A 381 -15.96 3.46 9.59
N VAL A 382 -17.16 3.69 9.05
CA VAL A 382 -18.37 4.06 9.79
C VAL A 382 -19.33 2.89 9.81
N GLN A 383 -19.86 2.60 11.00
CA GLN A 383 -20.90 1.61 11.22
C GLN A 383 -21.89 2.09 12.28
N PRO A 384 -23.14 1.60 12.29
CA PRO A 384 -24.02 1.81 13.44
C PRO A 384 -23.36 1.33 14.73
N ASP A 385 -23.44 2.13 15.79
CA ASP A 385 -22.88 1.77 17.09
C ASP A 385 -23.76 0.67 17.73
N PRO A 386 -23.23 -0.55 17.97
CA PRO A 386 -24.00 -1.63 18.57
C PRO A 386 -24.34 -1.36 20.05
N ALA A 387 -23.62 -0.46 20.73
CA ALA A 387 -23.83 -0.14 22.14
C ALA A 387 -24.83 1.02 22.34
N THR A 388 -24.92 1.94 21.37
CA THR A 388 -25.73 3.17 21.50
C THR A 388 -26.59 3.41 20.27
N ALA A 389 -27.89 3.12 20.37
CA ALA A 389 -28.83 3.33 19.28
C ALA A 389 -28.86 4.81 18.83
N GLY A 390 -28.79 5.04 17.51
CA GLY A 390 -28.76 6.38 16.91
C GLY A 390 -27.36 7.00 16.79
N ASN A 391 -26.34 6.37 17.39
CA ASN A 391 -24.95 6.74 17.19
C ASN A 391 -24.28 5.85 16.13
N TYR A 392 -23.15 6.33 15.64
CA TYR A 392 -22.30 5.69 14.66
C TYR A 392 -20.89 5.60 15.23
N LEU A 393 -20.32 4.39 15.15
CA LEU A 393 -18.94 4.14 15.50
C LEU A 393 -18.07 4.48 14.28
N VAL A 394 -17.23 5.49 14.44
CA VAL A 394 -16.25 5.93 13.45
C VAL A 394 -14.90 5.37 13.86
N THR A 395 -14.34 4.48 13.06
CA THR A 395 -13.02 3.87 13.26
C THR A 395 -12.03 4.49 12.30
N ARG A 396 -10.92 5.03 12.82
CA ARG A 396 -9.81 5.52 11.99
C ARG A 396 -8.97 4.33 11.52
N ASP A 397 -8.85 4.12 10.22
CA ASP A 397 -8.27 2.90 9.65
C ASP A 397 -6.74 2.82 9.90
N SER A 398 -6.07 3.97 10.09
CA SER A 398 -4.61 4.03 10.28
C SER A 398 -4.11 3.58 11.65
N ASP A 399 -4.92 3.71 12.70
CA ASP A 399 -4.52 3.41 14.09
C ASP A 399 -5.59 2.66 14.91
N GLY A 400 -6.75 2.39 14.33
CA GLY A 400 -7.85 1.68 14.97
C GLY A 400 -8.58 2.48 16.05
N VAL A 401 -8.30 3.78 16.21
CA VAL A 401 -9.01 4.62 17.19
C VAL A 401 -10.49 4.71 16.82
N GLN A 402 -11.36 4.42 17.77
CA GLN A 402 -12.81 4.45 17.60
C GLN A 402 -13.46 5.57 18.39
N VAL A 403 -14.39 6.28 17.76
CA VAL A 403 -15.20 7.33 18.39
C VAL A 403 -16.67 7.06 18.05
N SER A 404 -17.53 7.01 19.07
CA SER A 404 -18.99 6.95 18.88
C SER A 404 -19.54 8.38 18.82
N VAL A 405 -20.24 8.71 17.73
CA VAL A 405 -20.86 10.02 17.53
C VAL A 405 -22.28 9.91 16.99
N ALA A 406 -23.15 10.84 17.38
CA ALA A 406 -24.44 11.02 16.71
C ALA A 406 -24.26 11.74 15.36
N SER A 407 -25.29 11.72 14.51
CA SER A 407 -25.32 12.59 13.31
C SER A 407 -25.16 14.05 13.73
N GLY A 408 -24.31 14.79 13.03
CA GLY A 408 -23.87 16.14 13.36
C GLY A 408 -22.64 16.20 14.28
N GLY A 409 -22.13 15.06 14.78
CA GLY A 409 -20.90 15.01 15.56
C GLY A 409 -19.65 15.27 14.71
N VAL A 410 -18.65 15.92 15.32
CA VAL A 410 -17.37 16.25 14.67
C VAL A 410 -16.29 15.25 15.09
N VAL A 411 -15.58 14.69 14.11
CA VAL A 411 -14.44 13.79 14.29
C VAL A 411 -13.30 14.32 13.43
N ASP A 412 -12.13 14.56 14.03
CA ASP A 412 -10.90 14.97 13.32
C ASP A 412 -11.11 16.08 12.26
N GLY A 413 -11.94 17.10 12.54
CA GLY A 413 -12.18 18.21 11.61
C GLY A 413 -13.22 17.99 10.52
N PHE A 414 -13.94 16.86 10.51
CA PHE A 414 -15.14 16.68 9.69
C PHE A 414 -16.37 16.38 10.55
N GLN A 415 -17.53 16.84 10.09
CA GLN A 415 -18.83 16.57 10.69
C GLN A 415 -19.50 15.42 9.96
N LEU A 416 -19.87 14.36 10.69
CA LEU A 416 -20.60 13.22 10.14
C LEU A 416 -22.08 13.58 9.99
N ASN A 417 -22.66 13.35 8.83
CA ASN A 417 -24.08 13.57 8.56
C ASN A 417 -24.71 12.24 8.12
N VAL A 418 -25.73 11.77 8.83
CA VAL A 418 -26.48 10.58 8.44
C VAL A 418 -27.96 10.93 8.31
N VAL A 419 -28.51 10.68 7.14
CA VAL A 419 -29.91 10.98 6.81
C VAL A 419 -30.71 9.69 6.58
N ALA A 420 -32.04 9.77 6.67
CA ALA A 420 -32.88 8.64 6.34
C ALA A 420 -32.85 8.35 4.81
N PRO A 421 -32.89 7.07 4.38
CA PRO A 421 -32.99 5.84 5.19
C PRO A 421 -31.72 5.51 5.97
N LEU A 422 -31.85 5.15 7.25
CA LEU A 422 -30.71 4.94 8.14
C LEU A 422 -29.98 3.60 7.85
N PRO A 423 -28.65 3.54 8.03
CA PRO A 423 -27.88 2.30 7.98
C PRO A 423 -28.42 1.20 8.91
N ALA A 424 -28.52 -0.01 8.40
CA ALA A 424 -28.93 -1.20 9.15
C ALA A 424 -27.76 -1.80 9.94
N ALA A 425 -28.07 -2.65 10.93
CA ALA A 425 -27.04 -3.39 11.66
C ALA A 425 -26.20 -4.25 10.71
N GLY A 426 -24.88 -4.03 10.70
CA GLY A 426 -23.97 -4.70 9.78
C GLY A 426 -23.52 -3.85 8.60
N ASP A 427 -24.25 -2.78 8.25
CA ASP A 427 -23.83 -1.87 7.18
C ASP A 427 -22.51 -1.17 7.55
N ARG A 428 -21.66 -0.97 6.54
CA ARG A 428 -20.36 -0.31 6.63
C ARG A 428 -20.21 0.74 5.52
N PHE A 429 -19.58 1.86 5.86
CA PHE A 429 -19.21 2.91 4.91
C PHE A 429 -17.77 3.31 5.16
N GLN A 430 -16.99 3.52 4.09
CA GLN A 430 -15.65 4.08 4.19
C GLN A 430 -15.69 5.57 3.78
N LEU A 431 -15.18 6.43 4.66
CA LEU A 431 -14.97 7.84 4.40
C LEU A 431 -13.51 8.05 4.03
N GLN A 432 -13.28 8.83 2.97
CA GLN A 432 -11.94 9.19 2.52
C GLN A 432 -11.78 10.72 2.54
N PRO A 433 -11.63 11.34 3.72
CA PRO A 433 -11.66 12.80 3.86
C PRO A 433 -10.52 13.52 3.17
N VAL A 434 -9.40 12.82 2.96
CA VAL A 434 -8.18 13.42 2.39
C VAL A 434 -7.73 12.74 1.11
N ALA A 435 -8.06 11.47 0.87
CA ALA A 435 -7.44 10.66 -0.19
C ALA A 435 -7.53 11.27 -1.61
N SER A 436 -8.62 11.99 -1.91
CA SER A 436 -8.84 12.61 -3.22
C SER A 436 -8.46 14.09 -3.27
N ALA A 437 -8.07 14.68 -2.14
CA ALA A 437 -7.87 16.13 -2.03
C ALA A 437 -6.73 16.63 -2.91
N ALA A 438 -5.63 15.87 -2.95
CA ALA A 438 -4.47 16.19 -3.79
C ALA A 438 -4.77 16.04 -5.28
N LEU A 439 -5.34 14.89 -5.67
CA LEU A 439 -5.73 14.60 -7.06
C LEU A 439 -6.69 15.64 -7.63
N ASN A 440 -7.63 16.12 -6.81
CA ASN A 440 -8.64 17.08 -7.24
C ASN A 440 -8.29 18.53 -6.96
N MET A 441 -7.09 18.81 -6.44
CA MET A 441 -6.66 20.16 -6.13
C MET A 441 -6.61 21.00 -7.40
N ARG A 442 -7.37 22.10 -7.42
CA ARG A 442 -7.42 23.07 -8.51
C ARG A 442 -7.48 24.48 -7.96
N ARG A 443 -6.86 25.43 -8.68
CA ARG A 443 -7.08 26.85 -8.44
C ARG A 443 -8.39 27.27 -9.11
N VAL A 444 -9.31 27.86 -8.36
CA VAL A 444 -10.63 28.33 -8.84
C VAL A 444 -10.71 29.84 -8.97
N LEU A 445 -9.91 30.60 -8.22
CA LEU A 445 -9.87 32.06 -8.34
C LEU A 445 -9.05 32.49 -9.55
N THR A 446 -9.70 33.06 -10.57
CA THR A 446 -9.07 33.47 -11.84
C THR A 446 -8.72 34.95 -11.94
N ASP A 447 -9.48 35.83 -11.30
CA ASP A 447 -9.24 37.27 -11.36
C ASP A 447 -8.25 37.71 -10.27
N PRO A 448 -7.11 38.35 -10.61
CA PRO A 448 -6.17 38.92 -9.64
C PRO A 448 -6.80 39.90 -8.66
N LYS A 449 -7.86 40.61 -9.06
CA LYS A 449 -8.60 41.52 -8.18
C LYS A 449 -9.28 40.78 -7.04
N GLY A 450 -9.63 39.51 -7.24
CA GLY A 450 -10.30 38.69 -6.24
C GLY A 450 -9.41 38.24 -5.08
N ILE A 451 -8.08 38.43 -5.14
CA ILE A 451 -7.21 38.19 -3.98
C ILE A 451 -7.60 39.18 -2.86
N ALA A 452 -7.94 38.66 -1.69
CA ALA A 452 -8.45 39.48 -0.60
C ALA A 452 -7.30 39.96 0.28
N ALA A 453 -6.51 40.93 -0.20
CA ALA A 453 -5.29 41.37 0.48
C ALA A 453 -5.55 42.27 1.70
N ALA A 454 -6.67 43.00 1.70
CA ALA A 454 -7.00 43.95 2.74
C ALA A 454 -7.68 43.28 3.92
N SER A 455 -7.41 43.75 5.13
CA SER A 455 -8.22 43.50 6.32
C SER A 455 -9.58 44.20 6.18
N PRO A 456 -10.68 43.63 6.69
CA PRO A 456 -12.00 44.28 6.71
C PRO A 456 -12.09 45.45 7.67
N VAL A 457 -11.12 45.56 8.59
CA VAL A 457 -10.98 46.65 9.54
C VAL A 457 -9.56 47.23 9.55
N THR A 458 -9.42 48.52 9.84
CA THR A 458 -8.15 49.22 10.07
C THR A 458 -8.11 49.82 11.47
N ALA A 459 -6.91 49.89 12.05
CA ALA A 459 -6.67 50.52 13.34
C ALA A 459 -5.97 51.87 13.16
N GLY A 460 -6.40 52.86 13.95
CA GLY A 460 -5.76 54.16 14.08
C GLY A 460 -5.57 54.54 15.54
N LEU A 461 -4.48 55.23 15.85
CA LEU A 461 -4.25 55.81 17.17
C LEU A 461 -5.00 57.13 17.31
N GLY A 462 -5.45 57.44 18.53
CA GLY A 462 -5.99 58.75 18.85
C GLY A 462 -4.95 59.85 18.62
N ALA A 463 -5.40 60.98 18.07
CA ALA A 463 -4.52 62.12 17.79
C ALA A 463 -3.89 62.76 19.05
N ASN A 464 -4.48 62.51 20.22
CA ASN A 464 -4.04 63.04 21.51
C ASN A 464 -3.28 62.01 22.35
N ASN A 465 -2.89 60.87 21.77
CA ASN A 465 -2.12 59.86 22.49
C ASN A 465 -0.76 60.45 22.91
N THR A 466 -0.36 60.19 24.14
CA THR A 466 0.88 60.69 24.76
C THR A 466 1.91 59.58 25.01
N GLY A 467 1.49 58.31 24.97
CA GLY A 467 2.39 57.16 25.05
C GLY A 467 3.14 56.87 23.74
N THR A 468 3.97 55.82 23.79
CA THR A 468 4.76 55.34 22.64
C THR A 468 4.09 54.17 21.91
N ALA A 469 2.84 53.87 22.25
CA ALA A 469 2.09 52.76 21.68
C ALA A 469 1.89 52.95 20.16
N THR A 470 2.23 51.93 19.39
CA THR A 470 2.00 51.86 17.94
C THR A 470 1.27 50.57 17.57
N VAL A 471 0.50 50.59 16.48
CA VAL A 471 -0.13 49.38 15.94
C VAL A 471 0.96 48.54 15.29
N ALA A 472 1.26 47.38 15.88
CA ALA A 472 2.23 46.43 15.35
C ALA A 472 1.61 45.61 14.22
N SER A 473 0.43 45.04 14.50
CA SER A 473 -0.31 44.20 13.57
C SER A 473 -1.81 44.30 13.85
N LEU A 474 -2.62 44.14 12.80
CA LEU A 474 -4.07 43.97 12.91
C LEU A 474 -4.48 42.92 11.89
N LYS A 475 -5.15 41.86 12.35
CA LYS A 475 -5.65 40.80 11.48
C LYS A 475 -7.02 40.31 11.91
N ALA A 476 -7.87 40.00 10.94
CA ALA A 476 -9.09 39.27 11.17
C ALA A 476 -8.75 37.79 11.43
N VAL A 477 -9.30 37.23 12.51
CA VAL A 477 -9.02 35.85 12.95
C VAL A 477 -10.28 35.00 13.08
N SER A 478 -11.46 35.61 12.93
CA SER A 478 -12.75 34.92 13.04
C SER A 478 -13.72 35.41 11.96
N PRO A 479 -14.51 34.52 11.35
CA PRO A 479 -15.58 34.91 10.43
C PRO A 479 -16.71 35.69 11.12
N SER A 480 -16.73 35.72 12.46
CA SER A 480 -17.68 36.53 13.23
C SER A 480 -17.34 38.03 13.24
N ILE A 481 -16.26 38.45 12.58
CA ILE A 481 -15.87 39.87 12.51
C ILE A 481 -16.98 40.72 11.89
N ASN A 482 -17.41 41.76 12.60
CA ASN A 482 -18.39 42.71 12.09
C ASN A 482 -17.73 44.05 11.78
N PRO A 483 -17.39 44.34 10.50
CA PRO A 483 -16.74 45.59 10.13
C PRO A 483 -17.65 46.81 10.27
N ASN A 484 -18.96 46.66 10.50
CA ASN A 484 -19.87 47.78 10.74
C ASN A 484 -19.86 48.25 12.21
N LEU A 485 -19.11 47.57 13.09
CA LEU A 485 -18.86 48.05 14.45
C LEU A 485 -17.51 48.77 14.51
N THR A 486 -17.49 49.93 15.13
CA THR A 486 -16.27 50.64 15.53
C THR A 486 -15.90 50.21 16.94
N ALA A 487 -14.71 49.64 17.08
CA ALA A 487 -14.13 49.33 18.38
C ALA A 487 -13.24 50.47 18.85
N THR A 488 -13.48 50.99 20.05
CA THR A 488 -12.62 51.98 20.69
C THR A 488 -12.02 51.35 21.93
N VAL A 489 -10.69 51.26 21.97
CA VAL A 489 -9.91 50.85 23.14
C VAL A 489 -9.34 52.10 23.79
N THR A 490 -9.56 52.30 25.08
CA THR A 490 -9.07 53.43 25.86
C THR A 490 -8.24 52.94 27.03
N PHE A 491 -6.95 53.25 27.03
CA PHE A 491 -6.03 52.85 28.10
C PHE A 491 -6.27 53.70 29.34
N THR A 492 -6.53 53.04 30.47
CA THR A 492 -6.77 53.68 31.77
C THR A 492 -5.53 53.73 32.64
N SER A 493 -4.46 53.00 32.27
CA SER A 493 -3.17 53.00 32.98
C SER A 493 -1.99 52.82 32.03
N GLY A 494 -0.82 53.37 32.41
CA GLY A 494 0.45 53.11 31.74
C GLY A 494 0.98 51.68 31.88
N THR A 495 0.33 50.85 32.70
CA THR A 495 0.61 49.42 32.87
C THR A 495 -0.25 48.52 31.99
N GLY A 496 -1.12 49.11 31.14
CA GLY A 496 -1.86 48.38 30.11
C GLY A 496 -3.34 48.08 30.41
N ASN A 497 -3.89 48.49 31.56
CA ASN A 497 -5.35 48.42 31.76
C ASN A 497 -6.07 49.28 30.72
N TYR A 498 -7.15 48.75 30.15
CA TYR A 498 -7.96 49.44 29.14
C TYR A 498 -9.44 49.12 29.29
N ASP A 499 -10.26 50.09 28.93
CA ASP A 499 -11.68 49.91 28.65
C ASP A 499 -11.88 49.79 27.14
N TRP A 500 -12.91 49.08 26.71
CA TRP A 500 -13.26 48.96 25.31
C TRP A 500 -14.77 49.10 25.09
N GLU A 501 -15.12 49.68 23.95
CA GLU A 501 -16.51 49.83 23.49
C GLU A 501 -16.62 49.37 22.03
N LEU A 502 -17.69 48.66 21.70
CA LEU A 502 -18.12 48.38 20.33
C LEU A 502 -19.39 49.18 20.05
N ARG A 503 -19.34 50.07 19.07
CA ARG A 503 -20.48 50.91 18.67
C ARG A 503 -20.80 50.69 17.20
N ASP A 504 -22.07 50.77 16.84
CA ASP A 504 -22.48 50.77 15.44
C ASP A 504 -21.92 52.01 14.73
N ALA A 505 -21.20 51.80 13.62
CA ALA A 505 -20.47 52.86 12.94
C ALA A 505 -21.38 53.92 12.30
N THR A 506 -22.66 53.62 12.08
CA THR A 506 -23.62 54.53 11.44
C THR A 506 -24.44 55.29 12.48
N THR A 507 -24.94 54.57 13.49
CA THR A 507 -25.89 55.10 14.48
C THR A 507 -25.21 55.52 15.79
N GLY A 508 -23.98 55.08 16.05
CA GLY A 508 -23.25 55.35 17.30
C GLY A 508 -23.78 54.58 18.52
N VAL A 509 -24.79 53.72 18.33
CA VAL A 509 -25.40 52.92 19.39
C VAL A 509 -24.37 51.94 19.96
N LEU A 510 -24.26 51.88 21.29
CA LEU A 510 -23.39 50.94 21.98
C LEU A 510 -23.94 49.51 21.83
N SER A 511 -23.15 48.64 21.20
CA SER A 511 -23.45 47.22 21.07
C SER A 511 -22.99 46.44 22.31
N SER A 512 -21.77 46.74 22.79
CA SER A 512 -21.19 46.08 23.96
C SER A 512 -19.97 46.85 24.44
N SER A 513 -19.60 46.71 25.71
CA SER A 513 -18.38 47.26 26.29
C SER A 513 -17.80 46.33 27.35
N GLY A 514 -16.57 46.59 27.76
CA GLY A 514 -15.92 45.88 28.86
C GLY A 514 -14.57 46.50 29.22
N SER A 515 -13.86 45.83 30.12
CA SER A 515 -12.53 46.24 30.59
C SER A 515 -11.62 45.02 30.60
N ALA A 516 -10.34 45.23 30.31
CA ALA A 516 -9.32 44.19 30.34
C ALA A 516 -7.93 44.77 30.60
N VAL A 517 -6.93 43.90 30.74
CA VAL A 517 -5.54 44.28 30.94
C VAL A 517 -4.74 43.77 29.75
N TRP A 518 -4.06 44.67 29.06
CA TRP A 518 -3.08 44.33 28.04
C TRP A 518 -1.71 44.19 28.70
N THR A 519 -0.97 43.14 28.33
CA THR A 519 0.43 42.97 28.70
C THR A 519 1.28 42.98 27.44
N ALA A 520 2.50 43.53 27.54
CA ALA A 520 3.41 43.57 26.40
C ALA A 520 3.63 42.17 25.81
N GLY A 521 3.46 42.03 24.50
CA GLY A 521 3.52 40.75 23.79
C GLY A 521 2.21 39.96 23.73
N SER A 522 1.16 40.38 24.46
CA SER A 522 -0.19 39.84 24.32
C SER A 522 -0.99 40.61 23.28
N SER A 523 -1.99 39.95 22.71
CA SER A 523 -2.91 40.55 21.72
C SER A 523 -4.22 40.99 22.34
N ILE A 524 -4.79 42.07 21.83
CA ILE A 524 -6.17 42.49 22.12
C ILE A 524 -7.09 41.77 21.13
N ASN A 525 -7.96 40.90 21.63
CA ASN A 525 -8.93 40.16 20.81
C ASN A 525 -10.33 40.74 21.03
N LEU A 526 -10.88 41.41 20.03
CA LEU A 526 -12.20 42.05 20.07
C LEU A 526 -12.87 41.93 18.71
N ASN A 527 -14.20 41.78 18.67
CA ASN A 527 -15.00 41.77 17.42
C ASN A 527 -14.41 40.88 16.29
N GLY A 528 -13.83 39.72 16.63
CA GLY A 528 -13.22 38.80 15.66
C GLY A 528 -11.88 39.23 15.04
N PHE A 529 -11.30 40.36 15.46
CA PHE A 529 -9.94 40.76 15.11
C PHE A 529 -8.96 40.54 16.27
N GLN A 530 -7.68 40.40 15.91
CA GLN A 530 -6.54 40.39 16.80
C GLN A 530 -5.70 41.65 16.51
N LEU A 531 -5.49 42.47 17.55
CA LEU A 531 -4.70 43.70 17.50
C LEU A 531 -3.46 43.54 18.37
N ASP A 532 -2.29 43.67 17.76
CA ASP A 532 -1.00 43.68 18.43
C ASP A 532 -0.45 45.10 18.48
N LEU A 533 0.08 45.48 19.63
CA LEU A 533 0.67 46.80 19.87
C LEU A 533 2.15 46.66 20.19
N ASN A 534 2.94 47.63 19.72
CA ASN A 534 4.32 47.86 20.15
C ASN A 534 4.37 49.09 21.07
N GLY A 535 5.41 49.21 21.90
CA GLY A 535 5.58 50.37 22.78
C GLY A 535 4.71 50.31 24.04
N VAL A 536 4.60 51.44 24.74
CA VAL A 536 3.90 51.52 26.03
C VAL A 536 2.79 52.57 25.94
N PRO A 537 1.51 52.19 26.11
CA PRO A 537 0.41 53.16 26.18
C PRO A 537 0.47 53.95 27.49
N GLN A 538 -0.11 55.14 27.51
CA GLN A 538 -0.33 55.95 28.71
C GLN A 538 -1.83 56.10 29.00
N THR A 539 -2.16 56.54 30.21
CA THR A 539 -3.55 56.82 30.59
C THR A 539 -4.15 57.87 29.64
N GLY A 540 -5.30 57.56 29.05
CA GLY A 540 -6.00 58.40 28.08
C GLY A 540 -5.66 58.08 26.62
N ASP A 541 -4.66 57.25 26.35
CA ASP A 541 -4.37 56.81 24.97
C ASP A 541 -5.52 55.97 24.42
N THR A 542 -5.82 56.15 23.14
CA THR A 542 -6.90 55.43 22.45
C THR A 542 -6.42 54.74 21.18
N VAL A 543 -7.02 53.58 20.89
CA VAL A 543 -6.90 52.89 19.60
C VAL A 543 -8.32 52.67 19.08
N VAL A 544 -8.58 53.13 17.86
CA VAL A 544 -9.88 52.98 17.18
C VAL A 544 -9.71 52.01 16.03
N VAL A 545 -10.49 50.93 16.05
CA VAL A 545 -10.59 49.95 14.97
C VAL A 545 -11.93 50.13 14.28
N GLN A 546 -11.92 50.35 12.98
CA GLN A 546 -13.10 50.68 12.18
C GLN A 546 -13.05 50.01 10.81
N LYS A 547 -14.15 50.08 10.06
CA LYS A 547 -14.22 49.55 8.69
C LYS A 547 -13.10 50.10 7.80
N THR A 548 -12.48 49.22 7.03
CA THR A 548 -11.51 49.62 6.01
C THR A 548 -12.18 50.44 4.90
N ALA A 549 -11.82 51.72 4.80
CA ALA A 549 -12.36 52.62 3.77
C ALA A 549 -11.68 52.47 2.41
N TYR A 550 -10.38 52.14 2.40
CA TYR A 550 -9.55 52.03 1.19
C TYR A 550 -8.85 50.65 1.11
N PRO A 551 -9.55 49.58 0.71
CA PRO A 551 -8.96 48.25 0.62
C PRO A 551 -7.73 48.18 -0.30
N ALA A 552 -7.65 49.03 -1.33
CA ALA A 552 -6.52 49.05 -2.26
C ALA A 552 -5.16 49.37 -1.60
N THR A 553 -5.15 50.06 -0.46
CA THR A 553 -3.94 50.44 0.26
C THR A 553 -3.67 49.61 1.51
N ASP A 554 -4.61 48.74 1.90
CA ASP A 554 -4.47 47.89 3.08
C ASP A 554 -3.91 46.50 2.71
N ASN A 555 -3.07 45.95 3.58
CA ASN A 555 -2.37 44.69 3.36
C ASN A 555 -2.49 43.70 4.53
N GLY A 556 -3.40 43.95 5.49
CA GLY A 556 -3.48 43.17 6.72
C GLY A 556 -3.73 41.69 6.47
N ASN A 557 -4.60 41.35 5.50
CA ASN A 557 -4.91 39.96 5.18
C ASN A 557 -3.82 39.29 4.32
N ALA A 558 -3.13 40.03 3.43
CA ALA A 558 -1.99 39.51 2.69
C ALA A 558 -0.82 39.13 3.61
N ARG A 559 -0.61 39.89 4.70
CA ARG A 559 0.33 39.51 5.76
C ARG A 559 -0.14 38.25 6.48
N ALA A 560 -1.42 38.16 6.85
CA ALA A 560 -1.96 36.95 7.48
C ALA A 560 -1.83 35.70 6.58
N LEU A 561 -1.99 35.83 5.26
CA LEU A 561 -1.74 34.77 4.29
C LEU A 561 -0.26 34.38 4.21
N THR A 562 0.65 35.35 4.34
CA THR A 562 2.10 35.09 4.41
C THR A 562 2.46 34.33 5.70
N ASP A 563 1.87 34.71 6.82
CA ASP A 563 2.09 34.08 8.14
C ASP A 563 1.72 32.58 8.13
N LEU A 564 0.79 32.15 7.26
CA LEU A 564 0.42 30.72 7.14
C LEU A 564 1.60 29.81 6.82
N ARG A 565 2.69 30.34 6.24
CA ARG A 565 3.93 29.59 6.02
C ARG A 565 4.48 28.99 7.31
N ASP A 566 4.38 29.74 8.40
CA ASP A 566 4.97 29.40 9.69
C ASP A 566 3.92 28.76 10.63
N VAL A 567 2.66 28.63 10.19
CA VAL A 567 1.57 28.01 10.93
C VAL A 567 1.60 26.49 10.78
N LYS A 568 1.47 25.81 11.93
CA LYS A 568 1.26 24.36 12.00
C LYS A 568 -0.16 23.99 11.57
N LEU A 569 -0.34 23.89 10.25
CA LEU A 569 -1.65 23.72 9.63
C LEU A 569 -1.97 22.28 9.22
N VAL A 570 -1.01 21.37 9.14
CA VAL A 570 -1.25 19.97 8.77
C VAL A 570 -1.38 19.10 10.03
N GLY A 571 -2.47 18.34 10.14
CA GLY A 571 -2.66 17.35 11.20
C GLY A 571 -2.76 17.94 12.61
N ARG A 572 -3.38 19.11 12.74
CA ARG A 572 -3.51 19.83 14.00
C ARG A 572 -4.26 19.00 15.04
N SER A 573 -3.70 18.95 16.25
CA SER A 573 -4.32 18.33 17.43
C SER A 573 -4.28 19.36 18.56
N GLY A 574 -5.44 19.92 18.92
CA GLY A 574 -5.52 20.99 19.91
C GLY A 574 -4.85 22.30 19.46
N ALA A 575 -4.34 23.08 20.43
CA ALA A 575 -3.79 24.42 20.19
C ALA A 575 -2.34 24.45 19.67
N SER A 576 -1.57 23.38 19.92
CA SER A 576 -0.11 23.34 19.70
C SER A 576 0.38 22.13 18.88
N GLY A 577 -0.51 21.20 18.51
CA GLY A 577 -0.20 20.07 17.62
C GLY A 577 -0.21 20.43 16.14
N GLY A 578 0.35 19.55 15.31
CA GLY A 578 0.47 19.72 13.85
C GLY A 578 1.86 20.18 13.39
N VAL A 579 2.02 20.32 12.08
CA VAL A 579 3.27 20.74 11.42
C VAL A 579 2.99 21.71 10.28
N THR A 580 4.01 22.44 9.83
CA THR A 580 3.91 23.26 8.61
C THR A 580 3.75 22.35 7.38
N VAL A 581 3.31 22.90 6.24
CA VAL A 581 3.16 22.11 5.00
C VAL A 581 4.52 21.60 4.51
N THR A 582 5.57 22.41 4.65
CA THR A 582 6.94 22.02 4.28
C THR A 582 7.46 20.89 5.15
N ASP A 583 7.24 20.95 6.46
CA ASP A 583 7.64 19.90 7.40
C ASP A 583 6.80 18.63 7.21
N ALA A 584 5.49 18.77 6.93
CA ALA A 584 4.63 17.63 6.60
C ALA A 584 5.15 16.87 5.37
N TYR A 585 5.58 17.59 4.33
CA TYR A 585 6.14 16.99 3.13
C TYR A 585 7.49 16.29 3.41
N ALA A 586 8.37 16.93 4.19
CA ALA A 586 9.63 16.33 4.62
C ALA A 586 9.41 15.06 5.47
N ASN A 587 8.41 15.07 6.35
CA ASN A 587 8.03 13.91 7.16
C ASN A 587 7.46 12.77 6.30
N ALA A 588 6.60 13.07 5.31
CA ALA A 588 6.08 12.07 4.38
C ALA A 588 7.19 11.43 3.55
N MET A 589 8.13 12.24 3.04
CA MET A 589 9.30 11.73 2.32
C MET A 589 10.18 10.85 3.23
N THR A 590 10.38 11.26 4.48
CA THR A 590 11.15 10.46 5.45
C THR A 590 10.46 9.13 5.76
N ASP A 591 9.14 9.13 5.97
CA ASP A 591 8.36 7.90 6.21
C ASP A 591 8.46 6.94 5.02
N ILE A 592 8.31 7.45 3.79
CA ILE A 592 8.44 6.64 2.58
C ILE A 592 9.86 6.12 2.41
N GLY A 593 10.88 6.96 2.63
CA GLY A 593 12.28 6.55 2.58
C GLY A 593 12.62 5.46 3.60
N VAL A 594 12.08 5.56 4.83
CA VAL A 594 12.23 4.52 5.86
C VAL A 594 11.52 3.23 5.43
N ARG A 595 10.32 3.30 4.84
CA ARG A 595 9.61 2.13 4.30
C ARG A 595 10.37 1.47 3.17
N VAL A 596 10.92 2.23 2.23
CA VAL A 596 11.76 1.74 1.12
C VAL A 596 12.98 1.03 1.68
N GLN A 597 13.73 1.69 2.56
CA GLN A 597 14.93 1.12 3.17
C GLN A 597 14.61 -0.16 3.96
N SER A 598 13.56 -0.14 4.77
CA SER A 598 13.11 -1.32 5.52
C SER A 598 12.70 -2.46 4.59
N SER A 599 11.97 -2.16 3.50
CA SER A 599 11.53 -3.18 2.54
C SER A 599 12.70 -3.76 1.75
N GLN A 600 13.71 -2.97 1.42
CA GLN A 600 14.92 -3.45 0.77
C GLN A 600 15.71 -4.39 1.70
N ILE A 601 15.87 -4.01 2.97
CA ILE A 601 16.53 -4.89 3.97
C ILE A 601 15.78 -6.21 4.11
N SER A 602 14.44 -6.18 4.18
CA SER A 602 13.62 -7.40 4.22
C SER A 602 13.77 -8.24 2.95
N ALA A 603 13.80 -7.61 1.77
CA ALA A 603 14.01 -8.30 0.50
C ALA A 603 15.40 -8.95 0.42
N ASP A 604 16.46 -8.26 0.83
CA ASP A 604 17.83 -8.79 0.81
C ASP A 604 17.98 -9.97 1.81
N MET A 605 17.40 -9.83 3.00
CA MET A 605 17.42 -10.88 4.03
C MET A 605 16.64 -12.13 3.58
N SER A 606 15.41 -11.96 3.11
CA SER A 606 14.58 -13.06 2.64
C SER A 606 15.17 -13.72 1.38
N ALA A 607 15.79 -12.95 0.49
CA ALA A 607 16.53 -13.49 -0.65
C ALA A 607 17.74 -14.34 -0.22
N SER A 608 18.51 -13.92 0.79
CA SER A 608 19.60 -14.73 1.33
C SER A 608 19.09 -16.05 1.90
N VAL A 609 18.01 -16.02 2.69
CA VAL A 609 17.40 -17.24 3.27
C VAL A 609 16.89 -18.17 2.16
N ALA A 610 16.23 -17.62 1.14
CA ALA A 610 15.79 -18.39 -0.01
C ALA A 610 16.97 -19.03 -0.78
N GLN A 611 18.07 -18.30 -0.94
CA GLN A 611 19.28 -18.81 -1.58
C GLN A 611 19.96 -19.92 -0.76
N ASP A 612 20.00 -19.79 0.56
CA ASP A 612 20.54 -20.81 1.46
C ASP A 612 19.69 -22.09 1.42
N ALA A 613 18.36 -21.96 1.49
CA ALA A 613 17.44 -23.09 1.38
C ALA A 613 17.54 -23.78 0.01
N GLN A 614 17.66 -23.00 -1.07
CA GLN A 614 17.85 -23.54 -2.41
C GLN A 614 19.22 -24.24 -2.57
N SER A 615 20.27 -23.71 -1.95
CA SER A 615 21.59 -24.33 -1.95
C SER A 615 21.56 -25.66 -1.19
N ALA A 616 20.98 -25.69 0.01
CA ALA A 616 20.82 -26.91 0.81
C ALA A 616 20.01 -27.99 0.07
N LEU A 617 18.94 -27.60 -0.63
CA LEU A 617 18.18 -28.52 -1.49
C LEU A 617 19.07 -29.05 -2.64
N SER A 618 19.79 -28.16 -3.33
CA SER A 618 20.61 -28.52 -4.49
C SER A 618 21.80 -29.40 -4.10
N GLU A 619 22.38 -29.24 -2.92
CA GLU A 619 23.41 -30.13 -2.37
C GLU A 619 22.88 -31.54 -2.11
N LYS A 620 21.61 -31.67 -1.71
CA LYS A 620 20.99 -32.95 -1.39
C LYS A 620 20.44 -33.69 -2.61
N THR A 621 19.83 -32.97 -3.55
CA THR A 621 19.09 -33.55 -4.67
C THR A 621 19.73 -33.31 -6.03
N GLY A 622 20.67 -32.37 -6.12
CA GLY A 622 21.32 -31.97 -7.36
C GLY A 622 22.38 -32.97 -7.87
N VAL A 623 22.85 -32.71 -9.10
CA VAL A 623 23.87 -33.52 -9.76
C VAL A 623 25.25 -32.93 -9.51
N ASN A 624 26.12 -33.68 -8.84
CA ASN A 624 27.54 -33.37 -8.78
C ASN A 624 28.26 -34.02 -9.98
N LEU A 625 28.74 -33.20 -10.92
CA LEU A 625 29.38 -33.66 -12.15
C LEU A 625 30.65 -34.48 -11.90
N ASP A 626 31.42 -34.16 -10.85
CA ASP A 626 32.65 -34.88 -10.52
C ASP A 626 32.32 -36.28 -9.97
N GLU A 627 31.31 -36.37 -9.11
CA GLU A 627 30.81 -37.67 -8.62
C GLU A 627 30.23 -38.52 -9.75
N GLU A 628 29.40 -37.93 -10.62
CA GLU A 628 28.81 -38.65 -11.74
C GLU A 628 29.88 -39.08 -12.76
N ALA A 629 30.91 -38.27 -13.01
CA ALA A 629 32.03 -38.66 -13.87
C ALA A 629 32.83 -39.84 -13.30
N ALA A 630 33.10 -39.84 -11.99
CA ALA A 630 33.77 -40.96 -11.32
C ALA A 630 32.92 -42.25 -11.38
N ARG A 631 31.61 -42.14 -11.11
CA ARG A 631 30.65 -43.26 -11.23
C ARG A 631 30.57 -43.79 -12.65
N LEU A 632 30.57 -42.90 -13.66
CA LEU A 632 30.55 -43.28 -15.07
C LEU A 632 31.76 -44.16 -15.42
N ILE A 633 32.97 -43.78 -15.00
CA ILE A 633 34.18 -44.58 -15.20
C ILE A 633 34.06 -45.94 -14.48
N GLN A 634 33.58 -45.94 -13.24
CA GLN A 634 33.39 -47.17 -12.46
C GLN A 634 32.42 -48.14 -13.14
N PHE A 635 31.28 -47.65 -13.61
CA PHE A 635 30.29 -48.48 -14.31
C PHE A 635 30.77 -48.93 -15.68
N GLN A 636 31.57 -48.12 -16.40
CA GLN A 636 32.21 -48.52 -17.66
C GLN A 636 33.18 -49.70 -17.45
N GLN A 637 34.04 -49.61 -16.43
CA GLN A 637 34.97 -50.70 -16.08
C GLN A 637 34.22 -51.96 -15.66
N SER A 638 33.16 -51.82 -14.85
CA SER A 638 32.33 -52.93 -14.38
C SER A 638 31.57 -53.59 -15.52
N TYR A 639 31.06 -52.82 -16.48
CA TYR A 639 30.43 -53.31 -17.71
C TYR A 639 31.42 -54.10 -18.58
N GLN A 640 32.63 -53.58 -18.79
CA GLN A 640 33.69 -54.28 -19.53
C GLN A 640 34.11 -55.60 -18.84
N ALA A 641 34.19 -55.61 -17.50
CA ALA A 641 34.49 -56.81 -16.73
C ALA A 641 33.37 -57.86 -16.85
N ALA A 642 32.11 -57.45 -16.77
CA ALA A 642 30.97 -58.34 -16.98
C ALA A 642 30.93 -58.93 -18.41
N ALA A 643 31.26 -58.13 -19.43
CA ALA A 643 31.38 -58.59 -20.81
C ALA A 643 32.50 -59.64 -20.99
N LYS A 644 33.66 -59.43 -20.36
CA LYS A 644 34.74 -60.45 -20.33
C LYS A 644 34.31 -61.73 -19.63
N MET A 645 33.55 -61.64 -18.53
CA MET A 645 33.01 -62.82 -17.84
C MET A 645 32.09 -63.64 -18.75
N LEU A 646 31.26 -62.99 -19.56
CA LEU A 646 30.43 -63.67 -20.57
C LEU A 646 31.27 -64.38 -21.64
N GLN A 647 32.32 -63.74 -22.14
CA GLN A 647 33.24 -64.36 -23.10
C GLN A 647 33.93 -65.61 -22.52
N VAL A 648 34.38 -65.55 -21.27
CA VAL A 648 34.98 -66.70 -20.57
C VAL A 648 33.95 -67.82 -20.36
N ALA A 649 32.72 -67.47 -19.96
CA ALA A 649 31.66 -68.45 -19.76
C ALA A 649 31.26 -69.14 -21.07
N GLN A 650 31.23 -68.40 -22.19
CA GLN A 650 31.01 -68.95 -23.53
C GLN A 650 32.15 -69.88 -23.96
N SER A 651 33.40 -69.51 -23.72
CA SER A 651 34.56 -70.37 -23.98
C SER A 651 34.54 -71.67 -23.16
N ILE A 652 34.17 -71.61 -21.88
CA ILE A 652 34.00 -72.79 -21.02
C ILE A 652 32.85 -73.67 -21.54
N PHE A 653 31.72 -73.06 -21.94
CA PHE A 653 30.59 -73.79 -22.50
C PHE A 653 30.95 -74.51 -23.80
N ASP A 654 31.61 -73.82 -24.73
CA ASP A 654 32.07 -74.39 -26.00
C ASP A 654 33.10 -75.51 -25.79
N THR A 655 33.99 -75.36 -24.81
CA THR A 655 34.97 -76.40 -24.44
C THR A 655 34.28 -77.62 -23.86
N LEU A 656 33.29 -77.44 -22.97
CA LEU A 656 32.50 -78.53 -22.40
C LEU A 656 31.66 -79.25 -23.47
N LEU A 657 31.12 -78.53 -24.44
CA LEU A 657 30.41 -79.10 -25.59
C LEU A 657 31.33 -79.93 -26.49
N LYS A 658 32.57 -79.46 -26.72
CA LYS A 658 33.59 -80.21 -27.47
C LYS A 658 34.07 -81.46 -26.73
N VAL A 659 34.10 -81.46 -25.40
CA VAL A 659 34.51 -82.61 -24.58
C VAL A 659 33.36 -83.60 -24.34
N GLY A 660 32.11 -83.12 -24.24
CA GLY A 660 30.91 -83.96 -24.07
C GLY A 660 30.32 -84.50 -25.39
N GLY A 661 30.64 -83.88 -26.52
CA GLY A 661 30.27 -84.33 -27.87
C GLY A 661 31.26 -85.36 -28.44
N VAL A 662 31.42 -86.49 -27.76
CA VAL A 662 31.94 -87.73 -28.36
C VAL A 662 31.00 -88.87 -27.95
N THR A 663 29.85 -88.93 -28.61
CA THR A 663 29.43 -90.03 -29.50
C THR A 663 28.19 -89.61 -30.26
#